data_AF-A0A550JL54-F1
#
_entry.id   AF-A0A550JL54-F1
#
_cell.length_a   1.000
_cell.length_b   1.000
_cell.length_c   1.000
_cell.angle_alpha   90.00
_cell.angle_beta   90.00
_cell.angle_gamma   90.00
#
_symmetry.space_group_name_H-M   'P 1'
#
loop_
_entity.id
_entity.type
_entity.pdbx_description
1 polymer ?
#
loop_
_entity_poly.entity_id
_entity_poly.type
_entity_poly.pdbx_seq_one_letter_code
_entity_poly.pdbx_strand_id
1 'polypeptide(L)'
;MKIIRSTFFLTWSLLLCCLAGQPTLAVEAATSDPTLRSSRISLGYRAVDVQDQAGRAAQYTLFDSGATVATEIKYLNPSLRFMIEGEYLNDSDYLLETDLDYRGLVRLHASTEKLYHHLDYISYDRPDAVGTTLSEEGLEQVEILFSDRSPGETAGLEVGIDKVNLRTKLPVYPVHLNLGYWRLQRSGHKQLRYLNEDCTACHLESKRQQVDRVTEEVTLGLDAHVGYVNVAVEQVFREFRNRESVPFDSFGAIGEDGDNYRAAGDYQHDATPDSRLTATTLKVSTSPSGGFNAAAGYTIGKKENLSRLADVSSADAETDFHKASADLTLTPRPEFTLNFRYRMLDQESSSAAQLLVGGLLGADSVTTRQNMDLTRASYFGKLSWRPVRPLTLMVEFEHRDLHRDRTGEFYDSTNPYYDPLWELPEDERINRFRVSLIARPLGTPRLKVNSWYELQTSDAPAYGASLEERHRFYAGVAWNPTDRFGATANFRLTDGRNSNFDRAGWNRSLDRRQQQEDVTAGFWAQLTDSVSTNLYYGFLRSDLRQDLTYGFGAEDDNSLFDSDVDYRQRVHTLTFSTSWQLRERLRTLFEARYIRSRSYFNPGFLPENLPNVGPVDASDLRSLSELEIVQMGLGLGLEWTLAKGWNCSARFSHDDYEDRNNSHFDGAAQLYMLSVARSW
;
A
#
# COMPACT_ATOMS: atom_id res chain seq x y z
N MET A 1 21.87 -12.99 22.07
CA MET A 1 21.47 -11.57 21.87
C MET A 1 19.98 -11.26 22.12
N LYS A 2 19.15 -12.21 22.63
CA LYS A 2 17.72 -11.99 22.94
C LYS A 2 17.44 -11.36 24.32
N ILE A 3 18.41 -11.38 25.24
CA ILE A 3 18.24 -10.88 26.62
C ILE A 3 18.52 -9.36 26.74
N ILE A 4 19.27 -8.75 25.81
CA ILE A 4 19.65 -7.32 25.89
C ILE A 4 18.48 -6.39 25.49
N ARG A 5 17.52 -6.86 24.69
CA ARG A 5 16.36 -6.05 24.25
C ARG A 5 15.29 -5.87 25.34
N SER A 6 15.07 -6.84 26.24
CA SER A 6 14.10 -6.66 27.34
C SER A 6 14.68 -5.85 28.50
N THR A 7 15.99 -5.96 28.77
CA THR A 7 16.64 -5.15 29.81
C THR A 7 16.75 -3.67 29.44
N PHE A 8 16.89 -3.29 28.16
CA PHE A 8 16.98 -1.87 27.78
C PHE A 8 15.66 -1.10 27.99
N PHE A 9 14.51 -1.73 27.71
CA PHE A 9 13.19 -1.16 28.00
C PHE A 9 12.89 -1.13 29.50
N LEU A 10 13.20 -2.20 30.25
CA LEU A 10 12.97 -2.21 31.70
C LEU A 10 13.89 -1.21 32.45
N THR A 11 15.14 -1.06 32.02
CA THR A 11 16.09 -0.13 32.66
C THR A 11 15.79 1.33 32.34
N TRP A 12 15.30 1.67 31.15
CA TRP A 12 14.85 3.05 30.87
C TRP A 12 13.55 3.41 31.61
N SER A 13 12.61 2.48 31.75
CA SER A 13 11.40 2.69 32.57
C SER A 13 11.74 2.87 34.05
N LEU A 14 12.73 2.13 34.57
CA LEU A 14 13.21 2.29 35.96
C LEU A 14 14.05 3.57 36.15
N LEU A 15 14.83 4.00 35.16
CA LEU A 15 15.62 5.26 35.26
C LEU A 15 14.72 6.51 35.26
N LEU A 16 13.62 6.50 34.49
CA LEU A 16 12.61 7.58 34.49
C LEU A 16 11.76 7.59 35.78
N CYS A 17 11.57 6.43 36.43
CA CYS A 17 10.95 6.37 37.77
C CYS A 17 11.89 6.86 38.89
N CYS A 18 13.22 6.72 38.74
CA CYS A 18 14.18 7.19 39.74
C CYS A 18 14.53 8.69 39.65
N LEU A 19 14.23 9.37 38.54
CA LEU A 19 14.38 10.83 38.41
C LEU A 19 13.17 11.63 38.95
N ALA A 20 12.13 10.94 39.45
CA ALA A 20 10.97 11.55 40.11
C ALA A 20 11.21 11.86 41.61
N GLY A 21 12.45 12.16 42.00
CA GLY A 21 12.87 12.34 43.38
C GLY A 21 13.67 13.62 43.63
N GLN A 22 13.07 14.80 43.48
CA GLN A 22 12.78 15.73 44.59
C GLN A 22 12.22 17.07 44.06
N PRO A 23 11.16 17.61 44.69
CA PRO A 23 10.42 18.76 44.20
C PRO A 23 10.90 20.05 44.89
N THR A 24 11.33 21.05 44.12
CA THR A 24 11.32 22.44 44.60
C THR A 24 11.05 23.37 43.42
N LEU A 25 9.81 23.86 43.31
CA LEU A 25 9.48 25.26 43.57
C LEU A 25 7.94 25.41 43.62
N ALA A 26 7.50 25.69 44.84
CA ALA A 26 6.32 26.45 45.27
C ALA A 26 5.03 26.40 44.44
N VAL A 27 4.07 25.65 45.01
CA VAL A 27 2.70 26.05 45.39
C VAL A 27 2.03 27.17 44.58
N GLU A 28 1.05 26.79 43.78
CA GLU A 28 -0.28 27.41 43.85
C GLU A 28 -1.34 26.33 43.59
N ALA A 29 -2.23 26.15 44.57
CA ALA A 29 -3.41 25.28 44.55
C ALA A 29 -4.58 26.16 45.01
N ALA A 30 -5.81 26.08 44.51
CA ALA A 30 -6.45 25.29 43.48
C ALA A 30 -7.84 25.91 43.23
N THR A 31 -8.42 25.76 42.04
CA THR A 31 -9.89 25.69 41.83
C THR A 31 -10.23 24.91 40.54
N SER A 32 -10.48 23.59 40.69
CA SER A 32 -11.10 22.56 39.80
C SER A 32 -11.38 22.86 38.30
N ASP A 33 -11.10 22.01 37.30
CA ASP A 33 -11.08 20.53 37.21
C ASP A 33 -9.98 20.10 36.19
N PRO A 34 -9.18 19.05 36.44
CA PRO A 34 -9.51 17.79 35.77
C PRO A 34 -9.33 16.53 36.64
N THR A 35 -10.29 15.61 36.55
CA THR A 35 -10.13 14.22 36.98
C THR A 35 -10.29 13.26 35.80
N LEU A 36 -9.17 12.73 35.28
CA LEU A 36 -9.22 11.45 34.55
C LEU A 36 -8.35 10.44 35.29
N ARG A 37 -9.00 9.43 35.85
CA ARG A 37 -8.37 8.20 36.32
C ARG A 37 -9.21 7.05 35.80
N SER A 38 -8.70 6.34 34.81
CA SER A 38 -9.34 5.12 34.31
C SER A 38 -8.24 4.08 34.20
N SER A 39 -8.42 2.95 34.87
CA SER A 39 -7.59 1.77 34.70
C SER A 39 -8.46 0.62 34.26
N ARG A 40 -8.09 -0.04 33.18
CA ARG A 40 -8.71 -1.28 32.72
C ARG A 40 -7.61 -2.27 32.39
N ILE A 41 -7.75 -3.48 32.92
CA ILE A 41 -6.92 -4.61 32.53
C ILE A 41 -7.87 -5.72 32.09
N SER A 42 -7.59 -6.31 30.93
CA SER A 42 -8.27 -7.47 30.38
C SER A 42 -7.28 -8.61 30.24
N LEU A 43 -7.68 -9.78 30.70
CA LEU A 43 -6.96 -11.03 30.47
C LEU A 43 -7.88 -11.96 29.71
N GLY A 44 -7.34 -12.66 28.74
CA GLY A 44 -8.11 -13.60 27.94
C GLY A 44 -7.28 -14.75 27.43
N TYR A 45 -7.97 -15.66 26.76
CA TYR A 45 -7.37 -16.76 26.03
C TYR A 45 -8.00 -16.83 24.65
N ARG A 46 -7.15 -16.96 23.64
CA ARG A 46 -7.53 -17.12 22.24
C ARG A 46 -7.16 -18.53 21.81
N ALA A 47 -8.13 -19.26 21.25
CA ALA A 47 -7.93 -20.54 20.61
C ALA A 47 -8.16 -20.41 19.10
N VAL A 48 -7.38 -21.14 18.31
CA VAL A 48 -7.45 -21.14 16.85
C VAL A 48 -7.56 -22.59 16.37
N ASP A 49 -8.45 -22.80 15.40
CA ASP A 49 -8.57 -24.05 14.65
C ASP A 49 -8.54 -23.71 13.15
N VAL A 50 -7.77 -24.47 12.38
CA VAL A 50 -7.49 -24.18 10.96
C VAL A 50 -7.60 -25.43 10.11
N GLN A 51 -8.01 -25.25 8.86
CA GLN A 51 -8.16 -26.31 7.86
C GLN A 51 -7.49 -25.89 6.54
N ASP A 52 -6.82 -26.85 5.91
CA ASP A 52 -6.19 -26.70 4.59
C ASP A 52 -5.34 -25.42 4.47
N GLN A 53 -5.56 -24.59 3.43
CA GLN A 53 -4.84 -23.34 3.20
C GLN A 53 -5.46 -22.16 3.96
N ALA A 54 -5.63 -22.31 5.28
CA ALA A 54 -6.25 -21.30 6.15
C ALA A 54 -5.62 -19.89 6.06
N GLY A 55 -4.37 -19.78 5.61
CA GLY A 55 -3.70 -18.49 5.33
C GLY A 55 -4.44 -17.63 4.29
N ARG A 56 -5.22 -18.24 3.39
CA ARG A 56 -6.09 -17.52 2.44
C ARG A 56 -7.37 -17.00 3.08
N ALA A 57 -7.95 -17.77 4.00
CA ALA A 57 -9.16 -17.40 4.74
C ALA A 57 -8.89 -16.31 5.80
N ALA A 58 -7.75 -16.39 6.50
CA ALA A 58 -7.38 -15.49 7.58
C ALA A 58 -5.94 -14.96 7.43
N GLN A 59 -5.71 -14.21 6.35
CA GLN A 59 -4.40 -13.74 5.89
C GLN A 59 -3.58 -12.93 6.92
N TYR A 60 -4.24 -12.22 7.83
CA TYR A 60 -3.58 -11.35 8.81
C TYR A 60 -3.63 -11.89 10.24
N THR A 61 -3.84 -13.19 10.40
CA THR A 61 -4.08 -13.83 11.69
C THR A 61 -3.02 -14.89 11.96
N LEU A 62 -2.25 -14.75 13.05
CA LEU A 62 -1.37 -15.84 13.49
C LEU A 62 -2.21 -17.01 14.03
N PHE A 63 -1.86 -18.23 13.61
CA PHE A 63 -2.58 -19.45 13.96
C PHE A 63 -2.12 -20.10 15.26
N ASP A 64 -1.63 -19.29 16.21
CA ASP A 64 -1.22 -19.75 17.53
C ASP A 64 -2.29 -19.44 18.57
N SER A 65 -2.60 -20.45 19.39
CA SER A 65 -3.45 -20.29 20.57
C SER A 65 -2.63 -19.77 21.75
N GLY A 66 -3.18 -18.85 22.53
CA GLY A 66 -2.39 -18.18 23.57
C GLY A 66 -3.18 -17.26 24.48
N ALA A 67 -2.51 -16.79 25.52
CA ALA A 67 -3.05 -15.77 26.41
C ALA A 67 -3.05 -14.40 25.72
N THR A 68 -4.12 -13.65 25.92
CA THR A 68 -4.27 -12.29 25.39
C THR A 68 -4.34 -11.30 26.55
N VAL A 69 -3.77 -10.11 26.39
CA VAL A 69 -3.81 -9.05 27.40
C VAL A 69 -4.24 -7.76 26.74
N ALA A 70 -5.14 -7.01 27.37
CA ALA A 70 -5.38 -5.62 26.99
C ALA A 70 -5.30 -4.73 28.23
N THR A 71 -4.72 -3.54 28.07
CA THR A 71 -4.53 -2.57 29.15
C THR A 71 -4.90 -1.18 28.68
N GLU A 72 -5.52 -0.41 29.56
CA GLU A 72 -5.80 1.00 29.37
C GLU A 72 -5.56 1.71 30.69
N ILE A 73 -4.60 2.61 30.74
CA ILE A 73 -4.26 3.43 31.90
C ILE A 73 -4.30 4.87 31.47
N LYS A 74 -5.26 5.63 31.97
CA LYS A 74 -5.41 7.06 31.71
C LYS A 74 -5.30 7.83 33.01
N TYR A 75 -4.40 8.80 33.03
CA TYR A 75 -4.17 9.70 34.15
C TYR A 75 -4.15 11.14 33.66
N LEU A 76 -4.93 12.00 34.30
CA LEU A 76 -4.95 13.43 34.03
C LEU A 76 -4.98 14.19 35.35
N ASN A 77 -4.04 15.12 35.48
CA ASN A 77 -4.07 16.20 36.44
C ASN A 77 -3.73 17.53 35.73
N PRO A 78 -3.79 18.69 36.42
CA PRO A 78 -3.53 19.99 35.78
C PRO A 78 -2.16 20.16 35.12
N SER A 79 -1.16 19.37 35.50
CA SER A 79 0.22 19.49 35.00
C SER A 79 0.65 18.32 34.11
N LEU A 80 0.00 17.17 34.22
CA LEU A 80 0.42 15.92 33.60
C LEU A 80 -0.80 15.20 33.01
N ARG A 81 -0.75 14.96 31.71
CA ARG A 81 -1.57 13.96 31.02
C ARG A 81 -0.69 12.76 30.73
N PHE A 82 -1.19 11.58 31.04
CA PHE A 82 -0.53 10.32 30.75
C PHE A 82 -1.56 9.29 30.29
N MET A 83 -1.23 8.55 29.24
CA MET A 83 -2.04 7.46 28.72
C MET A 83 -1.13 6.32 28.31
N ILE A 84 -1.50 5.10 28.68
CA ILE A 84 -1.01 3.86 28.09
C ILE A 84 -2.22 3.10 27.60
N GLU A 85 -2.18 2.64 26.37
CA GLU A 85 -3.16 1.72 25.80
C GLU A 85 -2.40 0.59 25.13
N GLY A 86 -2.82 -0.65 25.32
CA GLY A 86 -2.18 -1.76 24.65
C GLY A 86 -3.08 -2.97 24.55
N GLU A 87 -2.88 -3.70 23.46
CA GLU A 87 -3.53 -4.97 23.15
C GLU A 87 -2.45 -5.94 22.68
N TYR A 88 -2.42 -7.12 23.28
CA TYR A 88 -1.52 -8.20 22.94
C TYR A 88 -2.35 -9.44 22.65
N LEU A 89 -2.27 -9.92 21.42
CA LEU A 89 -2.89 -11.17 21.00
C LEU A 89 -1.85 -12.30 20.94
N ASN A 90 -0.64 -11.98 20.47
CA ASN A 90 0.53 -12.88 20.44
C ASN A 90 1.82 -12.07 20.14
N ASP A 91 2.96 -12.76 20.03
CA ASP A 91 4.28 -12.15 19.78
C ASP A 91 4.43 -11.49 18.40
N SER A 92 3.45 -11.66 17.51
CA SER A 92 3.41 -11.12 16.15
C SER A 92 2.14 -10.33 15.85
N ASP A 93 1.32 -10.08 16.86
CA ASP A 93 0.10 -9.29 16.78
C ASP A 93 -0.14 -8.57 18.12
N TYR A 94 0.32 -7.33 18.18
CA TYR A 94 0.17 -6.46 19.34
C TYR A 94 0.21 -4.97 18.95
N LEU A 95 -0.34 -4.14 19.81
CA LEU A 95 -0.26 -2.68 19.80
C LEU A 95 0.01 -2.19 21.21
N LEU A 96 0.92 -1.24 21.35
CA LEU A 96 1.15 -0.49 22.59
C LEU A 96 1.37 0.98 22.23
N GLU A 97 0.59 1.86 22.84
CA GLU A 97 0.69 3.30 22.70
C GLU A 97 0.90 3.95 24.07
N THR A 98 1.74 4.97 24.12
CA THR A 98 2.01 5.76 25.32
C THR A 98 2.06 7.23 24.96
N ASP A 99 1.25 8.03 25.65
CA ASP A 99 1.24 9.48 25.56
C ASP A 99 1.58 10.11 26.90
N LEU A 100 2.46 11.09 26.89
CA LEU A 100 2.78 11.93 28.04
C LEU A 100 2.79 13.39 27.60
N ASP A 101 2.04 14.24 28.29
CA ASP A 101 2.07 15.69 28.13
C ASP A 101 2.29 16.33 29.50
N TYR A 102 3.42 16.99 29.68
CA TYR A 102 3.73 17.78 30.85
C TYR A 102 3.56 19.28 30.53
N ARG A 103 2.44 19.85 30.99
CA ARG A 103 2.09 21.29 30.88
C ARG A 103 2.11 21.87 29.45
N GLY A 104 2.05 21.03 28.42
CA GLY A 104 2.30 21.42 27.03
C GLY A 104 3.75 21.80 26.73
N LEU A 105 4.65 21.70 27.72
CA LEU A 105 6.08 22.01 27.58
C LEU A 105 6.84 20.82 27.01
N VAL A 106 6.48 19.60 27.43
CA VAL A 106 7.08 18.37 26.93
C VAL A 106 5.95 17.43 26.55
N ARG A 107 5.94 16.99 25.31
CA ARG A 107 5.00 16.00 24.77
C ARG A 107 5.78 14.85 24.21
N LEU A 108 5.56 13.66 24.76
CA LEU A 108 6.11 12.40 24.27
C LEU A 108 4.94 11.54 23.78
N HIS A 109 5.06 11.01 22.59
CA HIS A 109 4.21 9.96 22.07
C HIS A 109 5.10 8.82 21.61
N ALA A 110 4.88 7.62 22.14
CA ALA A 110 5.59 6.43 21.74
C ALA A 110 4.59 5.34 21.38
N SER A 111 4.81 4.63 20.29
CA SER A 111 4.02 3.46 19.92
C SER A 111 4.88 2.35 19.37
N THR A 112 4.43 1.12 19.56
CA THR A 112 4.96 -0.08 18.91
C THR A 112 3.80 -0.96 18.52
N GLU A 113 3.78 -1.40 17.27
CA GLU A 113 2.77 -2.30 16.73
C GLU A 113 3.43 -3.38 15.90
N LYS A 114 2.80 -4.55 15.84
CA LYS A 114 3.26 -5.66 15.02
C LYS A 114 2.06 -6.42 14.47
N LEU A 115 2.17 -6.86 13.23
CA LEU A 115 1.18 -7.71 12.56
C LEU A 115 1.87 -8.86 11.83
N TYR A 116 1.13 -9.96 11.65
CA TYR A 116 1.55 -11.10 10.85
C TYR A 116 0.78 -11.13 9.53
N HIS A 117 1.45 -11.52 8.44
CA HIS A 117 0.87 -11.65 7.11
C HIS A 117 1.26 -13.01 6.53
N HIS A 118 0.28 -13.89 6.31
CA HIS A 118 0.46 -15.12 5.53
C HIS A 118 0.68 -14.77 4.07
N LEU A 119 1.79 -15.26 3.52
CA LEU A 119 2.09 -15.17 2.11
C LEU A 119 1.78 -16.50 1.44
N ASP A 120 1.48 -16.43 0.16
CA ASP A 120 1.27 -17.63 -0.63
C ASP A 120 2.58 -18.38 -0.81
N TYR A 121 2.49 -19.70 -0.79
CA TYR A 121 3.55 -20.59 -1.20
C TYR A 121 2.97 -21.57 -2.23
N ILE A 122 3.26 -21.34 -3.50
CA ILE A 122 2.71 -22.14 -4.59
C ILE A 122 3.60 -23.36 -4.75
N SER A 123 3.02 -24.56 -4.69
CA SER A 123 3.80 -25.77 -4.97
C SER A 123 4.24 -25.78 -6.43
N TYR A 124 5.54 -26.01 -6.65
CA TYR A 124 6.12 -26.19 -7.98
C TYR A 124 6.20 -27.67 -8.39
N ASP A 125 5.62 -28.58 -7.61
CA ASP A 125 5.50 -29.98 -8.00
C ASP A 125 4.40 -30.12 -9.06
N ARG A 126 4.80 -30.07 -10.34
CA ARG A 126 3.92 -30.11 -11.53
C ARG A 126 4.13 -31.41 -12.31
N PRO A 127 3.74 -32.58 -11.78
CA PRO A 127 3.90 -33.86 -12.48
C PRO A 127 3.08 -33.93 -13.78
N ASP A 128 2.08 -33.07 -13.92
CA ASP A 128 1.29 -32.85 -15.14
C ASP A 128 2.07 -32.16 -16.27
N ALA A 129 3.13 -31.43 -15.93
CA ALA A 129 3.95 -30.65 -16.86
C ALA A 129 5.34 -31.25 -17.10
N VAL A 130 5.77 -32.23 -16.28
CA VAL A 130 7.02 -32.97 -16.47
C VAL A 130 6.98 -33.76 -17.78
N GLY A 131 8.02 -33.59 -18.62
CA GLY A 131 8.08 -34.22 -19.95
C GLY A 131 7.33 -33.46 -21.05
N THR A 132 6.88 -32.22 -20.81
CA THR A 132 6.42 -31.35 -21.90
C THR A 132 7.63 -30.97 -22.74
N THR A 133 7.73 -31.58 -23.92
CA THR A 133 8.80 -31.29 -24.87
C THR A 133 8.34 -30.21 -25.83
N LEU A 134 9.06 -29.09 -25.89
CA LEU A 134 8.95 -28.19 -27.04
C LEU A 134 9.61 -28.90 -28.23
N SER A 135 8.81 -29.27 -29.23
CA SER A 135 9.32 -29.82 -30.49
C SER A 135 9.35 -28.71 -31.52
N GLU A 136 10.53 -28.18 -31.81
CA GLU A 136 10.75 -27.34 -32.98
C GLU A 136 11.42 -28.18 -34.08
N GLU A 137 11.09 -27.95 -35.36
CA GLU A 137 11.78 -28.64 -36.45
C GLU A 137 13.26 -28.22 -36.47
N GLY A 138 14.14 -29.06 -35.92
CA GLY A 138 15.60 -28.87 -35.95
C GLY A 138 16.29 -28.65 -34.61
N LEU A 139 15.55 -28.58 -33.49
CA LEU A 139 16.13 -28.52 -32.14
C LEU A 139 15.83 -29.80 -31.34
N GLU A 140 16.79 -30.23 -30.50
CA GLU A 140 16.57 -31.33 -29.54
C GLU A 140 15.41 -30.98 -28.59
N GLN A 141 14.62 -31.98 -28.20
CA GLN A 141 13.49 -31.83 -27.29
C GLN A 141 13.92 -31.12 -26.00
N VAL A 142 13.50 -29.88 -25.79
CA VAL A 142 13.75 -29.18 -24.53
C VAL A 142 12.69 -29.62 -23.53
N GLU A 143 13.11 -30.37 -22.51
CA GLU A 143 12.25 -30.74 -21.39
C GLU A 143 12.12 -29.56 -20.43
N ILE A 144 10.88 -29.20 -20.05
CA ILE A 144 10.66 -28.24 -18.96
C ILE A 144 10.58 -29.03 -17.65
N LEU A 145 11.53 -28.76 -16.76
CA LEU A 145 11.58 -29.34 -15.43
C LEU A 145 11.02 -28.36 -14.41
N PHE A 146 10.36 -28.88 -13.37
CA PHE A 146 9.88 -28.09 -12.25
C PHE A 146 10.44 -28.68 -10.96
N SER A 147 10.99 -27.83 -10.09
CA SER A 147 11.37 -28.26 -8.75
C SER A 147 11.04 -27.24 -7.67
N ASP A 148 10.61 -27.76 -6.54
CA ASP A 148 10.46 -27.03 -5.29
C ASP A 148 11.53 -27.53 -4.32
N ARG A 149 12.48 -26.67 -3.97
CA ARG A 149 13.55 -27.00 -3.01
C ARG A 149 13.08 -26.89 -1.56
N SER A 150 11.86 -26.41 -1.31
CA SER A 150 11.28 -26.29 0.04
C SER A 150 9.80 -26.72 0.05
N PRO A 151 9.49 -27.96 -0.38
CA PRO A 151 8.10 -28.40 -0.53
C PRO A 151 7.41 -28.50 0.84
N GLY A 152 6.18 -28.00 0.91
CA GLY A 152 5.36 -28.02 2.14
C GLY A 152 5.74 -26.96 3.17
N GLU A 153 6.70 -26.08 2.89
CA GLU A 153 7.01 -24.95 3.75
C GLU A 153 6.00 -23.80 3.57
N THR A 154 5.80 -23.01 4.63
CA THR A 154 4.89 -21.86 4.62
C THR A 154 5.67 -20.55 4.49
N ALA A 155 5.10 -19.59 3.75
CA ALA A 155 5.60 -18.24 3.68
C ALA A 155 4.78 -17.29 4.57
N GLY A 156 5.45 -16.30 5.16
CA GLY A 156 4.79 -15.33 6.02
C GLY A 156 5.75 -14.26 6.52
N LEU A 157 5.20 -13.09 6.79
CA LEU A 157 5.96 -11.91 7.22
C LEU A 157 5.38 -11.35 8.51
N GLU A 158 6.27 -11.08 9.44
CA GLU A 158 6.04 -10.20 10.57
C GLU A 158 6.43 -8.78 10.17
N VAL A 159 5.51 -7.84 10.39
CA VAL A 159 5.73 -6.42 10.11
C VAL A 159 5.55 -5.66 11.42
N GLY A 160 6.64 -5.09 11.92
CA GLY A 160 6.66 -4.28 13.14
C GLY A 160 6.95 -2.82 12.84
N ILE A 161 6.24 -1.91 13.51
CA ILE A 161 6.47 -0.46 13.44
C ILE A 161 6.71 0.06 14.86
N ASP A 162 7.81 0.75 15.06
CA ASP A 162 8.12 1.49 16.29
C ASP A 162 8.15 2.99 15.98
N LYS A 163 7.53 3.82 16.82
CA LYS A 163 7.51 5.27 16.66
C LYS A 163 7.75 5.98 17.99
N VAL A 164 8.57 7.02 17.99
CA VAL A 164 8.75 7.92 19.13
C VAL A 164 8.76 9.35 18.63
N ASN A 165 7.88 10.20 19.15
CA ASN A 165 7.86 11.64 18.87
C ASN A 165 8.00 12.40 20.18
N LEU A 166 8.97 13.29 20.25
CA LEU A 166 9.18 14.22 21.35
C LEU A 166 9.03 15.64 20.83
N ARG A 167 8.16 16.43 21.45
CA ARG A 167 8.05 17.86 21.22
C ARG A 167 8.32 18.61 22.52
N THR A 168 9.26 19.54 22.49
CA THR A 168 9.58 20.40 23.63
C THR A 168 9.43 21.86 23.27
N LYS A 169 8.66 22.61 24.06
CA LYS A 169 8.56 24.07 23.96
C LYS A 169 9.68 24.72 24.77
N LEU A 170 10.42 25.64 24.16
CA LEU A 170 11.41 26.44 24.88
C LEU A 170 10.68 27.47 25.77
N PRO A 171 10.95 27.57 27.08
CA PRO A 171 10.18 28.44 27.98
C PRO A 171 10.22 29.94 27.65
N VAL A 172 11.32 30.40 27.05
CA VAL A 172 11.59 31.84 26.82
C VAL A 172 11.33 32.27 25.37
N TYR A 173 11.28 31.31 24.43
CA TYR A 173 11.13 31.59 23.00
C TYR A 173 9.90 30.86 22.45
N PRO A 174 9.15 31.44 21.50
CA PRO A 174 7.99 30.79 20.88
C PRO A 174 8.42 29.71 19.86
N VAL A 175 9.40 28.90 20.24
CA VAL A 175 10.06 27.89 19.43
C VAL A 175 9.79 26.51 20.04
N HIS A 176 9.48 25.56 19.18
CA HIS A 176 9.38 24.15 19.53
C HIS A 176 10.51 23.37 18.85
N LEU A 177 11.13 22.49 19.61
CA LEU A 177 11.98 21.43 19.10
C LEU A 177 11.12 20.17 18.95
N ASN A 178 11.19 19.55 17.78
CA ASN A 178 10.52 18.30 17.45
C ASN A 178 11.58 17.26 17.09
N LEU A 179 11.54 16.12 17.76
CA LEU A 179 12.38 14.96 17.49
C LEU A 179 11.46 13.78 17.17
N GLY A 180 11.68 13.16 16.03
CA GLY A 180 10.95 11.97 15.59
C GLY A 180 11.91 10.81 15.36
N TYR A 181 11.50 9.63 15.77
CA TYR A 181 12.10 8.36 15.38
C TYR A 181 10.98 7.45 14.88
N TRP A 182 11.21 6.82 13.73
CA TRP A 182 10.31 5.84 13.15
C TRP A 182 11.12 4.66 12.64
N ARG A 183 10.66 3.44 12.90
CA ARG A 183 11.30 2.21 12.45
C ARG A 183 10.27 1.25 11.92
N LEU A 184 10.52 0.70 10.74
CA LEU A 184 9.78 -0.41 10.14
C LEU A 184 10.71 -1.62 10.07
N GLN A 185 10.30 -2.73 10.68
CA GLN A 185 10.98 -4.00 10.57
C GLN A 185 10.08 -5.00 9.85
N ARG A 186 10.64 -5.72 8.87
CA ARG A 186 9.99 -6.87 8.24
C ARG A 186 10.87 -8.08 8.44
N SER A 187 10.32 -9.16 9.00
CA SER A 187 11.04 -10.42 9.19
C SER A 187 10.16 -11.62 8.89
N GLY A 188 10.72 -12.68 8.34
CA GLY A 188 9.95 -13.88 8.00
C GLY A 188 10.52 -14.55 6.77
N HIS A 189 9.65 -15.09 5.92
CA HIS A 189 10.04 -15.80 4.72
C HIS A 189 9.05 -15.57 3.58
N LYS A 190 9.55 -15.57 2.36
CA LYS A 190 8.77 -15.50 1.13
C LYS A 190 9.21 -16.61 0.18
N GLN A 191 8.42 -16.89 -0.85
CA GLN A 191 8.85 -17.76 -1.93
C GLN A 191 9.67 -16.97 -2.96
N LEU A 192 10.85 -17.47 -3.31
CA LEU A 192 11.61 -17.06 -4.49
C LEU A 192 11.30 -18.07 -5.61
N ARG A 193 11.02 -17.56 -6.81
CA ARG A 193 10.69 -18.34 -8.00
C ARG A 193 11.53 -17.81 -9.13
N TYR A 194 12.28 -18.67 -9.80
CA TYR A 194 13.23 -18.26 -10.83
C TYR A 194 13.36 -19.35 -11.90
N LEU A 195 13.81 -18.94 -13.08
CA LEU A 195 14.21 -19.85 -14.14
C LEU A 195 15.70 -20.16 -13.95
N ASN A 196 16.03 -21.43 -13.85
CA ASN A 196 17.38 -21.93 -13.94
C ASN A 196 17.62 -22.37 -15.39
N GLU A 197 18.40 -21.56 -16.10
CA GLU A 197 18.74 -21.77 -17.50
C GLU A 197 19.93 -22.73 -17.59
N ASP A 198 19.62 -24.02 -17.74
CA ASP A 198 20.58 -25.03 -18.18
C ASP A 198 20.30 -25.30 -19.67
N CYS A 199 21.29 -25.13 -20.56
CA CYS A 199 21.10 -25.14 -22.02
C CYS A 199 20.59 -26.48 -22.62
N THR A 200 20.22 -27.46 -21.80
CA THR A 200 19.59 -28.71 -22.22
C THR A 200 18.15 -28.88 -21.72
N ALA A 201 17.70 -28.08 -20.73
CA ALA A 201 16.35 -28.10 -20.17
C ALA A 201 16.02 -26.78 -19.45
N CYS A 202 14.87 -26.18 -19.73
CA CYS A 202 14.38 -25.03 -18.97
C CYS A 202 13.90 -25.50 -17.60
N HIS A 203 14.60 -25.15 -16.52
CA HIS A 203 14.25 -25.62 -15.18
C HIS A 203 13.63 -24.50 -14.34
N LEU A 204 12.32 -24.57 -14.11
CA LEU A 204 11.61 -23.65 -13.22
C LEU A 204 11.77 -24.10 -11.77
N GLU A 205 12.43 -23.27 -10.97
CA GLU A 205 12.73 -23.59 -9.59
C GLU A 205 12.04 -22.64 -8.62
N SER A 206 11.67 -23.17 -7.45
CA SER A 206 11.25 -22.36 -6.32
C SER A 206 11.94 -22.78 -5.03
N LYS A 207 12.16 -21.81 -4.14
CA LYS A 207 12.69 -22.04 -2.80
C LYS A 207 12.21 -20.99 -1.81
N ARG A 208 12.30 -21.32 -0.53
CA ARG A 208 12.08 -20.34 0.53
C ARG A 208 13.25 -19.35 0.63
N GLN A 209 12.92 -18.07 0.70
CA GLN A 209 13.86 -16.97 0.93
C GLN A 209 13.56 -16.28 2.26
N GLN A 210 14.57 -16.14 3.11
CA GLN A 210 14.45 -15.36 4.35
C GLN A 210 14.21 -13.89 4.05
N VAL A 211 13.42 -13.24 4.90
CA VAL A 211 13.25 -11.78 4.93
C VAL A 211 13.74 -11.24 6.29
N ASP A 212 14.63 -10.25 6.29
CA ASP A 212 15.06 -9.44 7.44
C ASP A 212 15.48 -8.04 6.95
N ARG A 213 14.53 -7.10 7.06
CA ARG A 213 14.66 -5.75 6.53
C ARG A 213 14.32 -4.73 7.60
N VAL A 214 15.11 -3.67 7.68
CA VAL A 214 14.88 -2.59 8.63
C VAL A 214 15.01 -1.25 7.93
N THR A 215 13.96 -0.44 8.01
CA THR A 215 13.99 0.98 7.68
C THR A 215 13.94 1.79 8.97
N GLU A 216 14.84 2.75 9.13
CA GLU A 216 14.84 3.69 10.25
C GLU A 216 14.84 5.13 9.73
N GLU A 217 14.12 6.00 10.40
CA GLU A 217 14.05 7.43 10.13
C GLU A 217 14.23 8.22 11.43
N VAL A 218 15.06 9.26 11.35
CA VAL A 218 15.24 10.27 12.38
C VAL A 218 14.86 11.62 11.78
N THR A 219 13.96 12.32 12.46
CA THR A 219 13.49 13.64 12.05
C THR A 219 13.81 14.66 13.14
N LEU A 220 14.49 15.74 12.75
CA LEU A 220 14.83 16.87 13.61
C LEU A 220 14.12 18.11 13.08
N GLY A 221 13.28 18.74 13.89
CA GLY A 221 12.47 19.89 13.49
C GLY A 221 12.55 21.04 14.48
N LEU A 222 12.62 22.26 13.95
CA LEU A 222 12.44 23.50 14.71
C LEU A 222 11.29 24.27 14.08
N ASP A 223 10.27 24.61 14.87
CA ASP A 223 9.19 25.50 14.44
C ASP A 223 9.04 26.69 15.38
N ALA A 224 8.70 27.83 14.81
CA ALA A 224 8.47 29.06 15.54
C ALA A 224 7.21 29.77 15.07
N HIS A 225 6.46 30.32 16.02
CA HIS A 225 5.32 31.20 15.76
C HIS A 225 5.74 32.65 15.97
N VAL A 226 5.91 33.41 14.89
CA VAL A 226 6.40 34.80 14.91
C VAL A 226 5.30 35.73 14.41
N GLY A 227 4.42 36.14 15.32
CA GLY A 227 3.28 37.01 15.01
C GLY A 227 2.30 36.37 14.03
N TYR A 228 2.23 36.90 12.81
CA TYR A 228 1.33 36.40 11.75
C TYR A 228 1.96 35.35 10.85
N VAL A 229 3.21 34.95 11.10
CA VAL A 229 3.94 33.98 10.28
C VAL A 229 4.48 32.86 11.16
N ASN A 230 4.37 31.63 10.65
CA ASN A 230 5.00 30.45 11.21
C ASN A 230 6.15 30.05 10.28
N VAL A 231 7.28 29.69 10.86
CA VAL A 231 8.44 29.18 10.12
C VAL A 231 8.82 27.84 10.74
N ALA A 232 9.11 26.85 9.91
CA ALA A 232 9.61 25.56 10.34
C ALA A 232 10.76 25.09 9.45
N VAL A 233 11.78 24.51 10.07
CA VAL A 233 12.87 23.80 9.39
C VAL A 233 12.85 22.37 9.89
N GLU A 234 12.93 21.42 8.97
CA GLU A 234 12.87 19.98 9.23
C GLU A 234 14.02 19.30 8.49
N GLN A 235 14.76 18.46 9.21
CA GLN A 235 15.82 17.62 8.68
C GLN A 235 15.41 16.16 8.86
N VAL A 236 15.46 15.39 7.78
CA VAL A 236 15.14 13.96 7.77
C VAL A 236 16.39 13.18 7.38
N PHE A 237 16.67 12.12 8.13
CA PHE A 237 17.64 11.09 7.77
C PHE A 237 16.92 9.75 7.82
N ARG A 238 16.92 9.01 6.71
CA ARG A 238 16.32 7.68 6.64
C ARG A 238 17.30 6.69 6.02
N GLU A 239 17.40 5.50 6.60
CA GLU A 239 18.21 4.40 6.09
C GLU A 239 17.36 3.13 6.01
N PHE A 240 17.39 2.46 4.87
CA PHE A 240 16.91 1.10 4.67
C PHE A 240 18.10 0.15 4.60
N ARG A 241 18.03 -0.93 5.37
CA ARG A 241 19.03 -2.00 5.37
C ARG A 241 18.36 -3.33 5.11
N ASN A 242 18.81 -4.00 4.06
CA ASN A 242 18.55 -5.41 3.83
C ASN A 242 19.65 -6.22 4.54
N ARG A 243 19.28 -6.98 5.57
CA ARG A 243 20.22 -7.76 6.39
C ARG A 243 20.35 -9.20 5.93
N GLU A 244 19.63 -9.56 4.87
CA GLU A 244 19.71 -10.85 4.21
C GLU A 244 20.95 -10.91 3.32
N SER A 245 21.53 -12.11 3.17
CA SER A 245 22.44 -12.37 2.05
C SER A 245 21.63 -12.43 0.75
N VAL A 246 22.20 -11.92 -0.33
CA VAL A 246 21.64 -12.12 -1.67
C VAL A 246 21.67 -13.63 -1.99
N PRO A 247 20.55 -14.24 -2.40
CA PRO A 247 20.53 -15.66 -2.75
C PRO A 247 21.54 -15.99 -3.85
N PHE A 248 22.18 -17.16 -3.73
CA PHE A 248 23.01 -17.76 -4.77
C PHE A 248 22.36 -19.07 -5.23
N ASP A 249 22.46 -19.34 -6.53
CA ASP A 249 22.14 -20.64 -7.12
C ASP A 249 23.12 -20.97 -8.24
N SER A 250 23.26 -22.27 -8.51
CA SER A 250 24.06 -22.77 -9.63
C SER A 250 23.25 -22.67 -10.91
N PHE A 251 23.84 -22.05 -11.93
CA PHE A 251 23.27 -21.94 -13.26
C PHE A 251 24.19 -22.64 -14.28
N GLY A 252 23.57 -23.20 -15.33
CA GLY A 252 24.29 -23.72 -16.49
C GLY A 252 25.06 -22.62 -17.22
N ALA A 253 25.94 -23.03 -18.14
CA ALA A 253 26.53 -22.10 -19.09
C ALA A 253 25.42 -21.60 -20.04
N ILE A 254 25.48 -20.34 -20.46
CA ILE A 254 24.59 -19.78 -21.47
C ILE A 254 25.44 -19.41 -22.69
N GLY A 255 25.07 -19.92 -23.86
CA GLY A 255 25.73 -19.67 -25.13
C GLY A 255 25.16 -20.50 -26.27
N GLU A 256 25.28 -20.01 -27.51
CA GLU A 256 25.11 -20.80 -28.72
C GLU A 256 26.46 -21.36 -29.17
N ASP A 257 26.46 -22.46 -29.94
CA ASP A 257 27.64 -23.18 -30.45
C ASP A 257 28.85 -22.27 -30.78
N GLY A 258 29.78 -22.14 -29.83
CA GLY A 258 31.04 -21.40 -29.97
C GLY A 258 31.14 -20.07 -29.24
N ASP A 259 30.02 -19.44 -28.86
CA ASP A 259 29.94 -18.15 -28.17
C ASP A 259 29.21 -18.29 -26.82
N ASN A 260 29.94 -18.74 -25.80
CA ASN A 260 29.42 -18.73 -24.42
C ASN A 260 29.36 -17.28 -23.92
N TYR A 261 28.18 -16.78 -23.56
CA TYR A 261 27.97 -15.46 -22.96
C TYR A 261 28.25 -15.48 -21.45
N ARG A 262 27.89 -16.59 -20.77
CA ARG A 262 28.11 -16.79 -19.33
C ARG A 262 28.58 -18.22 -19.08
N ALA A 263 29.62 -18.38 -18.27
CA ALA A 263 30.10 -19.71 -17.86
C ALA A 263 29.08 -20.41 -16.93
N ALA A 264 29.19 -21.74 -16.79
CA ALA A 264 28.47 -22.44 -15.72
C ALA A 264 29.09 -22.07 -14.37
N GLY A 265 28.27 -21.88 -13.34
CA GLY A 265 28.75 -21.46 -12.03
C GLY A 265 27.65 -21.02 -11.06
N ASP A 266 28.06 -20.59 -9.87
CA ASP A 266 27.15 -20.04 -8.87
C ASP A 266 27.05 -18.52 -9.03
N TYR A 267 25.83 -18.02 -9.25
CA TYR A 267 25.54 -16.61 -9.48
C TYR A 267 24.52 -16.08 -8.48
N GLN A 268 24.60 -14.78 -8.18
CA GLN A 268 23.64 -14.11 -7.32
C GLN A 268 22.37 -13.76 -8.09
N HIS A 269 21.25 -13.84 -7.38
CA HIS A 269 20.00 -13.21 -7.80
C HIS A 269 20.07 -11.68 -7.66
N ASP A 270 19.04 -10.99 -8.11
CA ASP A 270 18.89 -9.57 -7.88
C ASP A 270 18.88 -9.25 -6.37
N ALA A 271 19.62 -8.19 -6.01
CA ALA A 271 19.66 -7.69 -4.65
C ALA A 271 18.61 -6.60 -4.45
N THR A 272 17.95 -6.59 -3.29
CA THR A 272 17.31 -5.37 -2.79
C THR A 272 18.41 -4.51 -2.14
N PRO A 273 18.85 -3.39 -2.76
CA PRO A 273 19.98 -2.61 -2.26
C PRO A 273 19.62 -1.88 -0.96
N ASP A 274 20.63 -1.62 -0.14
CA ASP A 274 20.49 -0.69 0.98
C ASP A 274 20.22 0.72 0.41
N SER A 275 19.50 1.58 1.14
CA SER A 275 19.29 2.95 0.67
C SER A 275 19.33 3.98 1.78
N ARG A 276 19.76 5.19 1.43
CA ARG A 276 19.86 6.34 2.33
C ARG A 276 19.13 7.52 1.75
N LEU A 277 18.47 8.29 2.60
CA LEU A 277 17.78 9.52 2.26
C LEU A 277 18.17 10.60 3.27
N THR A 278 18.62 11.74 2.76
CA THR A 278 18.82 12.95 3.56
C THR A 278 18.04 14.08 2.93
N ALA A 279 17.23 14.79 3.70
CA ALA A 279 16.43 15.91 3.19
C ALA A 279 16.27 17.03 4.20
N THR A 280 16.34 18.27 3.72
CA THR A 280 16.09 19.49 4.50
C THR A 280 14.90 20.22 3.91
N THR A 281 13.90 20.52 4.72
CA THR A 281 12.70 21.25 4.32
C THR A 281 12.54 22.53 5.11
N LEU A 282 12.38 23.65 4.41
CA LEU A 282 11.94 24.93 4.97
C LEU A 282 10.45 25.12 4.65
N LYS A 283 9.64 25.46 5.66
CA LYS A 283 8.20 25.72 5.53
C LYS A 283 7.89 27.09 6.13
N VAL A 284 7.07 27.88 5.45
CA VAL A 284 6.57 29.17 5.92
C VAL A 284 5.05 29.22 5.71
N SER A 285 4.30 29.69 6.71
CA SER A 285 2.85 29.82 6.58
C SER A 285 2.32 31.04 7.33
N THR A 286 1.23 31.64 6.87
CA THR A 286 0.55 32.69 7.63
C THR A 286 -0.31 32.10 8.76
N SER A 287 -0.57 32.89 9.79
CA SER A 287 -1.56 32.59 10.82
C SER A 287 -2.96 32.61 10.20
N PRO A 288 -3.85 31.65 10.52
CA PRO A 288 -5.11 31.44 9.79
C PRO A 288 -6.23 32.48 10.03
N SER A 289 -5.91 33.69 10.52
CA SER A 289 -6.91 34.72 10.83
C SER A 289 -7.24 35.61 9.62
N GLY A 290 -8.52 35.71 9.25
CA GLY A 290 -9.01 36.78 8.36
C GLY A 290 -9.33 36.38 6.91
N GLY A 291 -9.43 35.09 6.58
CA GLY A 291 -9.88 34.64 5.26
C GLY A 291 -8.80 34.65 4.17
N PHE A 292 -7.57 35.05 4.48
CA PHE A 292 -6.39 34.88 3.64
C PHE A 292 -5.39 33.96 4.36
N ASN A 293 -5.13 32.80 3.77
CA ASN A 293 -4.16 31.83 4.30
C ASN A 293 -3.18 31.48 3.18
N ALA A 294 -1.89 31.65 3.45
CA ALA A 294 -0.84 31.27 2.52
C ALA A 294 0.18 30.36 3.21
N ALA A 295 0.69 29.39 2.47
CA ALA A 295 1.80 28.54 2.90
C ALA A 295 2.73 28.26 1.73
N ALA A 296 4.02 28.13 2.01
CA ALA A 296 5.03 27.74 1.05
C ALA A 296 6.04 26.81 1.72
N GLY A 297 6.64 25.92 0.94
CA GLY A 297 7.69 25.05 1.40
C GLY A 297 8.64 24.66 0.30
N TYR A 298 9.92 24.55 0.65
CA TYR A 298 10.98 24.12 -0.25
C TYR A 298 11.80 23.01 0.42
N THR A 299 12.09 21.95 -0.31
CA THR A 299 12.90 20.82 0.15
C THR A 299 14.04 20.59 -0.81
N ILE A 300 15.22 20.33 -0.26
CA ILE A 300 16.35 19.76 -0.98
C ILE A 300 16.70 18.43 -0.33
N GLY A 301 17.10 17.44 -1.12
CA GLY A 301 17.52 16.18 -0.58
C GLY A 301 18.20 15.29 -1.60
N LYS A 302 18.75 14.21 -1.08
CA LYS A 302 19.52 13.22 -1.83
C LYS A 302 19.10 11.82 -1.40
N LYS A 303 18.98 10.92 -2.36
CA LYS A 303 18.74 9.50 -2.16
C LYS A 303 19.87 8.69 -2.78
N GLU A 304 20.41 7.74 -2.04
CA GLU A 304 21.46 6.81 -2.49
C GLU A 304 20.93 5.38 -2.40
N ASN A 305 21.21 4.55 -3.40
CA ASN A 305 21.01 3.11 -3.38
C ASN A 305 22.39 2.42 -3.48
N LEU A 306 22.68 1.56 -2.51
CA LEU A 306 23.98 0.93 -2.32
C LEU A 306 23.85 -0.58 -2.51
N SER A 307 24.38 -1.09 -3.62
CA SER A 307 24.36 -2.51 -3.91
C SER A 307 25.44 -3.27 -3.13
N ARG A 308 25.17 -4.53 -2.81
CA ARG A 308 26.11 -5.43 -2.11
C ARG A 308 26.33 -6.75 -2.85
N LEU A 309 26.14 -6.72 -4.17
CA LEU A 309 26.45 -7.87 -5.00
C LEU A 309 27.97 -8.15 -4.95
N ALA A 310 28.33 -9.42 -4.95
CA ALA A 310 29.70 -9.92 -4.87
C ALA A 310 30.25 -10.26 -6.26
N ASP A 311 29.37 -10.65 -7.18
CA ASP A 311 29.66 -10.94 -8.58
C ASP A 311 29.42 -9.75 -9.52
N VAL A 312 28.73 -8.70 -9.05
CA VAL A 312 28.50 -7.45 -9.79
C VAL A 312 29.04 -6.24 -9.02
N SER A 313 29.81 -5.38 -9.69
CA SER A 313 30.29 -4.11 -9.12
C SER A 313 29.87 -2.89 -9.95
N SER A 314 29.99 -1.70 -9.34
CA SER A 314 29.51 -0.42 -9.88
C SER A 314 27.98 -0.31 -9.99
N ALA A 315 27.22 -1.02 -9.16
CA ALA A 315 25.75 -1.04 -9.21
C ALA A 315 25.07 0.02 -8.31
N ASP A 316 25.79 1.05 -7.88
CA ASP A 316 25.25 2.12 -7.05
C ASP A 316 24.52 3.17 -7.89
N ALA A 317 23.50 3.79 -7.30
CA ALA A 317 22.72 4.84 -7.96
C ALA A 317 22.37 5.95 -6.97
N GLU A 318 22.31 7.18 -7.47
CA GLU A 318 22.06 8.38 -6.68
C GLU A 318 21.00 9.25 -7.37
N THR A 319 20.12 9.86 -6.57
CA THR A 319 19.14 10.83 -7.04
C THR A 319 19.15 12.04 -6.13
N ASP A 320 19.56 13.18 -6.67
CA ASP A 320 19.36 14.49 -6.06
C ASP A 320 17.97 14.99 -6.42
N PHE A 321 17.30 15.66 -5.48
CA PHE A 321 15.98 16.21 -5.74
C PHE A 321 15.73 17.51 -5.00
N HIS A 322 14.89 18.34 -5.59
CA HIS A 322 14.27 19.44 -4.88
C HIS A 322 12.77 19.49 -5.14
N LYS A 323 12.05 20.04 -4.16
CA LYS A 323 10.58 20.13 -4.17
C LYS A 323 10.17 21.52 -3.76
N ALA A 324 9.23 22.10 -4.48
CA ALA A 324 8.59 23.35 -4.09
C ALA A 324 7.09 23.15 -3.93
N SER A 325 6.50 23.87 -2.99
CA SER A 325 5.07 23.89 -2.76
C SER A 325 4.61 25.28 -2.36
N ALA A 326 3.46 25.70 -2.88
CA ALA A 326 2.76 26.90 -2.43
C ALA A 326 1.27 26.64 -2.39
N ASP A 327 0.61 27.13 -1.36
CA ASP A 327 -0.84 27.06 -1.15
C ASP A 327 -1.37 28.44 -0.81
N LEU A 328 -2.49 28.81 -1.41
CA LEU A 328 -3.21 30.04 -1.13
C LEU A 328 -4.70 29.75 -1.03
N THR A 329 -5.31 30.13 0.08
CA THR A 329 -6.76 30.13 0.27
C THR A 329 -7.25 31.54 0.53
N LEU A 330 -8.19 32.01 -0.29
CA LEU A 330 -8.83 33.32 -0.16
C LEU A 330 -10.34 33.17 -0.01
N THR A 331 -10.91 33.76 1.04
CA THR A 331 -12.35 33.80 1.32
C THR A 331 -12.81 35.26 1.33
N PRO A 332 -13.01 35.88 0.16
CA PRO A 332 -13.33 37.31 0.08
C PRO A 332 -14.73 37.62 0.61
N ARG A 333 -15.64 36.63 0.56
CA ARG A 333 -16.98 36.66 1.15
C ARG A 333 -17.34 35.26 1.67
N PRO A 334 -18.26 35.11 2.64
CA PRO A 334 -18.65 33.81 3.17
C PRO A 334 -19.18 32.81 2.13
N GLU A 335 -19.71 33.31 1.01
CA GLU A 335 -20.26 32.51 -0.09
C GLU A 335 -19.18 31.99 -1.05
N PHE A 336 -17.98 32.57 -1.04
CA PHE A 336 -16.91 32.27 -2.00
C PHE A 336 -15.63 31.86 -1.30
N THR A 337 -15.04 30.74 -1.73
CA THR A 337 -13.69 30.35 -1.33
C THR A 337 -12.90 29.98 -2.57
N LEU A 338 -11.76 30.64 -2.75
CA LEU A 338 -10.78 30.38 -3.80
C LEU A 338 -9.59 29.64 -3.18
N ASN A 339 -9.11 28.61 -3.86
CA ASN A 339 -7.90 27.91 -3.49
C ASN A 339 -6.99 27.79 -4.71
N PHE A 340 -5.71 28.09 -4.51
CA PHE A 340 -4.66 27.87 -5.47
C PHE A 340 -3.58 27.00 -4.84
N ARG A 341 -3.05 26.04 -5.59
CA ARG A 341 -1.92 25.22 -5.15
C ARG A 341 -0.92 25.06 -6.29
N TYR A 342 0.35 25.17 -5.96
CA TYR A 342 1.47 24.86 -6.83
C TYR A 342 2.31 23.77 -6.19
N ARG A 343 2.72 22.77 -6.96
CA ARG A 343 3.69 21.75 -6.54
C ARG A 343 4.68 21.50 -7.65
N MET A 344 5.95 21.40 -7.27
CA MET A 344 7.05 21.10 -8.17
C MET A 344 7.95 20.03 -7.55
N LEU A 345 8.42 19.14 -8.39
CA LEU A 345 9.42 18.11 -8.10
C LEU A 345 10.40 18.10 -9.26
N ASP A 346 11.67 18.15 -8.93
CA ASP A 346 12.77 17.94 -9.86
C ASP A 346 13.71 16.90 -9.26
N GLN A 347 14.12 15.96 -10.09
CA GLN A 347 14.95 14.81 -9.72
C GLN A 347 16.00 14.59 -10.79
N GLU A 348 17.25 14.65 -10.38
CA GLU A 348 18.42 14.35 -11.20
C GLU A 348 18.98 13.01 -10.72
N SER A 349 18.97 12.01 -11.60
CA SER A 349 19.39 10.64 -11.32
C SER A 349 20.68 10.30 -12.04
N SER A 350 21.61 9.72 -11.28
CA SER A 350 22.87 9.16 -11.77
C SER A 350 22.96 7.67 -11.46
N SER A 351 23.54 6.93 -12.38
CA SER A 351 23.78 5.49 -12.33
C SER A 351 25.10 5.21 -13.03
N ALA A 352 25.75 4.08 -12.74
CA ALA A 352 26.90 3.68 -13.55
C ALA A 352 26.48 3.46 -15.01
N ALA A 353 27.37 3.77 -15.95
CA ALA A 353 27.19 3.51 -17.39
C ALA A 353 27.53 2.09 -17.80
N GLN A 354 28.32 1.40 -16.97
CA GLN A 354 28.70 0.02 -17.14
C GLN A 354 28.75 -0.66 -15.77
N LEU A 355 28.28 -1.90 -15.72
CA LEU A 355 28.48 -2.80 -14.59
C LEU A 355 29.63 -3.73 -14.92
N LEU A 356 30.45 -4.08 -13.93
CA LEU A 356 31.38 -5.19 -14.08
C LEU A 356 30.72 -6.45 -13.53
N VAL A 357 30.63 -7.50 -14.34
CA VAL A 357 29.90 -8.73 -14.02
C VAL A 357 30.85 -9.91 -14.14
N GLY A 358 31.08 -10.59 -13.02
CA GLY A 358 31.92 -11.78 -12.96
C GLY A 358 31.27 -12.97 -13.67
N GLY A 359 32.09 -13.77 -14.37
CA GLY A 359 31.64 -15.00 -15.03
C GLY A 359 31.03 -14.82 -16.42
N LEU A 360 31.03 -13.58 -16.96
CA LEU A 360 30.87 -13.35 -18.39
C LEU A 360 32.13 -13.78 -19.14
N LEU A 361 31.96 -14.32 -20.34
CA LEU A 361 33.07 -14.76 -21.19
C LEU A 361 33.24 -13.75 -22.33
N GLY A 362 34.47 -13.22 -22.51
CA GLY A 362 34.80 -12.30 -23.60
C GLY A 362 34.60 -10.79 -23.32
N ALA A 363 33.78 -10.42 -22.33
CA ALA A 363 33.68 -9.05 -21.81
C ALA A 363 33.22 -9.04 -20.34
N ASP A 364 34.04 -8.51 -19.43
CA ASP A 364 33.71 -8.42 -17.99
C ASP A 364 32.75 -7.26 -17.67
N SER A 365 32.20 -6.58 -18.67
CA SER A 365 31.37 -5.39 -18.49
C SER A 365 30.10 -5.39 -19.33
N VAL A 366 28.99 -4.97 -18.72
CA VAL A 366 27.69 -4.80 -19.38
C VAL A 366 27.30 -3.33 -19.36
N THR A 367 26.96 -2.77 -20.51
CA THR A 367 26.45 -1.40 -20.61
C THR A 367 25.05 -1.30 -20.01
N THR A 368 24.81 -0.28 -19.21
CA THR A 368 23.53 -0.06 -18.53
C THR A 368 22.79 1.15 -19.09
N ARG A 369 21.47 0.98 -19.22
CA ARG A 369 20.54 2.09 -19.44
C ARG A 369 20.62 3.06 -18.26
N GLN A 370 20.83 4.34 -18.55
CA GLN A 370 20.90 5.37 -17.53
C GLN A 370 19.53 5.67 -16.91
N ASN A 371 19.50 5.95 -15.61
CA ASN A 371 18.28 6.39 -14.94
C ASN A 371 17.74 7.68 -15.56
N MET A 372 16.42 7.85 -15.56
CA MET A 372 15.73 9.01 -16.10
C MET A 372 15.72 10.18 -15.10
N ASP A 373 15.96 11.40 -15.59
CA ASP A 373 15.73 12.63 -14.82
C ASP A 373 14.26 13.05 -14.97
N LEU A 374 13.68 13.68 -13.95
CA LEU A 374 12.25 13.94 -13.88
C LEU A 374 11.94 15.33 -13.33
N THR A 375 11.40 16.20 -14.18
CA THR A 375 10.79 17.46 -13.75
C THR A 375 9.27 17.38 -13.86
N ARG A 376 8.58 17.74 -12.78
CA ARG A 376 7.11 17.80 -12.73
C ARG A 376 6.63 19.05 -12.04
N ALA A 377 5.82 19.84 -12.73
CA ALA A 377 5.10 20.97 -12.16
C ALA A 377 3.59 20.74 -12.23
N SER A 378 2.86 21.19 -11.20
CA SER A 378 1.40 21.13 -11.19
C SER A 378 0.79 22.39 -10.59
N TYR A 379 -0.27 22.85 -11.23
CA TYR A 379 -0.99 24.07 -10.93
C TYR A 379 -2.45 23.71 -10.73
N PHE A 380 -3.00 24.01 -9.56
CA PHE A 380 -4.37 23.67 -9.20
C PHE A 380 -5.14 24.91 -8.76
N GLY A 381 -6.32 25.11 -9.34
CA GLY A 381 -7.27 26.15 -8.97
C GLY A 381 -8.62 25.55 -8.58
N LYS A 382 -9.22 26.07 -7.51
CA LYS A 382 -10.57 25.67 -7.06
C LYS A 382 -11.39 26.87 -6.61
N LEU A 383 -12.60 26.95 -7.13
CA LEU A 383 -13.65 27.87 -6.70
C LEU A 383 -14.75 27.08 -6.00
N SER A 384 -15.08 27.45 -4.77
CA SER A 384 -16.27 26.98 -4.05
C SER A 384 -17.26 28.11 -3.91
N TRP A 385 -18.49 27.91 -4.36
CA TRP A 385 -19.59 28.88 -4.30
C TRP A 385 -20.78 28.30 -3.53
N ARG A 386 -21.27 29.04 -2.54
CA ARG A 386 -22.40 28.68 -1.67
C ARG A 386 -23.51 29.72 -1.79
N PRO A 387 -24.32 29.72 -2.88
CA PRO A 387 -25.37 30.72 -3.08
C PRO A 387 -26.44 30.69 -1.99
N VAL A 388 -26.73 29.50 -1.45
CA VAL A 388 -27.62 29.28 -0.32
C VAL A 388 -27.05 28.19 0.58
N ARG A 389 -27.37 28.21 1.88
CA ARG A 389 -26.85 27.24 2.86
C ARG A 389 -26.98 25.75 2.47
N PRO A 390 -28.08 25.27 1.87
CA PRO A 390 -28.20 23.86 1.50
C PRO A 390 -27.45 23.49 0.21
N LEU A 391 -26.90 24.44 -0.55
CA LEU A 391 -26.28 24.19 -1.85
C LEU A 391 -24.82 24.67 -1.89
N THR A 392 -23.92 23.83 -2.37
CA THR A 392 -22.53 24.19 -2.66
C THR A 392 -22.14 23.68 -4.03
N LEU A 393 -21.62 24.56 -4.86
CA LEU A 393 -21.06 24.27 -6.17
C LEU A 393 -19.55 24.45 -6.10
N MET A 394 -18.80 23.55 -6.72
CA MET A 394 -17.34 23.66 -6.80
C MET A 394 -16.88 23.41 -8.23
N VAL A 395 -15.91 24.22 -8.68
CA VAL A 395 -15.21 24.04 -9.95
C VAL A 395 -13.73 23.94 -9.64
N GLU A 396 -13.08 22.92 -10.18
CA GLU A 396 -11.66 22.62 -9.99
C GLU A 396 -11.00 22.46 -11.36
N PHE A 397 -9.79 23.01 -11.49
CA PHE A 397 -8.92 22.85 -12.65
C PHE A 397 -7.52 22.50 -12.17
N GLU A 398 -6.89 21.51 -12.80
CA GLU A 398 -5.48 21.19 -12.63
C GLU A 398 -4.79 21.10 -13.98
N HIS A 399 -3.63 21.72 -14.07
CA HIS A 399 -2.68 21.56 -15.16
C HIS A 399 -1.40 20.95 -14.60
N ARG A 400 -0.82 20.00 -15.33
CA ARG A 400 0.43 19.34 -14.96
C ARG A 400 1.32 19.20 -16.18
N ASP A 401 2.55 19.66 -16.01
CA ASP A 401 3.65 19.46 -16.95
C ASP A 401 4.60 18.42 -16.38
N LEU A 402 4.99 17.48 -17.22
CA LEU A 402 5.91 16.41 -16.90
C LEU A 402 6.96 16.35 -18.00
N HIS A 403 8.22 16.46 -17.62
CA HIS A 403 9.37 16.36 -18.50
C HIS A 403 10.30 15.26 -18.01
N ARG A 404 10.81 14.46 -18.93
CA ARG A 404 11.64 13.29 -18.69
C ARG A 404 12.86 13.32 -19.61
N ASP A 405 14.05 13.22 -19.06
CA ASP A 405 15.27 13.10 -19.88
C ASP A 405 15.59 11.64 -20.21
N ARG A 406 16.41 11.42 -21.25
CA ARG A 406 16.87 10.08 -21.68
C ARG A 406 15.71 9.16 -22.06
N THR A 407 14.62 9.74 -22.55
CA THR A 407 13.48 9.05 -23.12
C THR A 407 13.41 9.25 -24.62
N GLY A 408 12.52 8.53 -25.27
CA GLY A 408 12.22 8.67 -26.69
C GLY A 408 12.15 7.31 -27.37
N GLU A 409 11.99 7.35 -28.69
CA GLU A 409 12.01 6.14 -29.50
C GLU A 409 13.46 5.72 -29.74
N PHE A 410 13.76 4.45 -29.48
CA PHE A 410 15.04 3.85 -29.85
C PHE A 410 14.80 2.72 -30.85
N TYR A 411 15.42 2.85 -32.02
CA TYR A 411 15.55 1.75 -32.97
C TYR A 411 16.92 1.85 -33.64
N ASP A 412 17.83 0.96 -33.28
CA ASP A 412 19.12 0.81 -33.95
C ASP A 412 19.19 -0.58 -34.61
N SER A 413 19.04 -0.60 -35.94
CA SER A 413 19.15 -1.81 -36.74
C SER A 413 20.54 -2.49 -36.65
N THR A 414 21.57 -1.79 -36.17
CA THR A 414 22.94 -2.31 -36.03
C THR A 414 23.25 -2.87 -34.65
N ASN A 415 22.45 -2.52 -33.63
CA ASN A 415 22.55 -3.09 -32.28
C ASN A 415 21.15 -3.18 -31.63
N PRO A 416 20.32 -4.14 -32.06
CA PRO A 416 18.96 -4.28 -31.55
C PRO A 416 18.89 -4.72 -30.08
N TYR A 417 20.02 -5.14 -29.49
CA TYR A 417 20.07 -5.74 -28.15
C TYR A 417 20.28 -4.72 -27.02
N TYR A 418 20.67 -3.49 -27.32
CA TYR A 418 20.89 -2.44 -26.31
C TYR A 418 20.09 -1.19 -26.62
N ASP A 419 19.05 -0.94 -25.83
CA ASP A 419 18.27 0.29 -25.87
C ASP A 419 18.68 1.24 -24.72
N PRO A 420 19.39 2.35 -25.01
CA PRO A 420 19.82 3.35 -24.04
C PRO A 420 18.72 4.30 -23.59
N LEU A 421 17.58 4.35 -24.28
CA LEU A 421 16.48 5.25 -23.96
C LEU A 421 15.38 4.52 -23.21
N TRP A 422 14.60 5.27 -22.45
CA TRP A 422 13.32 4.77 -21.95
C TRP A 422 12.26 5.09 -23.01
N GLU A 423 11.57 4.07 -23.52
CA GLU A 423 10.47 4.19 -24.49
C GLU A 423 9.22 4.87 -23.89
N LEU A 424 9.38 6.13 -23.48
CA LEU A 424 8.38 6.98 -22.86
C LEU A 424 8.38 8.33 -23.58
N PRO A 425 7.26 9.08 -23.55
CA PRO A 425 7.24 10.44 -24.04
C PRO A 425 8.09 11.35 -23.14
N GLU A 426 8.93 12.17 -23.77
CA GLU A 426 9.76 13.19 -23.12
C GLU A 426 8.90 14.18 -22.36
N ASP A 427 7.91 14.76 -23.04
CA ASP A 427 6.94 15.68 -22.45
C ASP A 427 5.54 15.06 -22.38
N GLU A 428 4.85 15.25 -21.25
CA GLU A 428 3.45 14.87 -21.08
C GLU A 428 2.70 15.99 -20.37
N ARG A 429 1.58 16.45 -20.97
CA ARG A 429 0.75 17.53 -20.42
C ARG A 429 -0.62 17.03 -20.06
N ILE A 430 -0.99 17.13 -18.78
CA ILE A 430 -2.25 16.61 -18.26
C ILE A 430 -3.12 17.76 -17.79
N ASN A 431 -4.34 17.86 -18.34
CA ASN A 431 -5.36 18.80 -17.92
C ASN A 431 -6.52 18.06 -17.27
N ARG A 432 -6.99 18.55 -16.12
CA ARG A 432 -8.11 17.96 -15.38
C ARG A 432 -9.10 19.02 -14.98
N PHE A 433 -10.35 18.83 -15.38
CA PHE A 433 -11.47 19.71 -15.05
C PHE A 433 -12.52 18.94 -14.25
N ARG A 434 -12.97 19.48 -13.12
CA ARG A 434 -13.98 18.84 -12.27
C ARG A 434 -15.03 19.83 -11.79
N VAL A 435 -16.30 19.41 -11.88
CA VAL A 435 -17.44 20.14 -11.32
C VAL A 435 -18.09 19.29 -10.25
N SER A 436 -18.34 19.86 -9.09
CA SER A 436 -18.96 19.17 -7.95
C SER A 436 -20.19 19.93 -7.42
N LEU A 437 -21.16 19.16 -6.93
CA LEU A 437 -22.43 19.61 -6.36
C LEU A 437 -22.64 18.92 -5.01
N ILE A 438 -22.90 19.72 -3.97
CA ILE A 438 -23.38 19.23 -2.67
C ILE A 438 -24.71 19.92 -2.37
N ALA A 439 -25.78 19.13 -2.23
CA ALA A 439 -27.12 19.62 -1.97
C ALA A 439 -27.74 18.97 -0.71
N ARG A 440 -28.57 19.73 0.01
CA ARG A 440 -29.32 19.28 1.18
C ARG A 440 -30.80 19.68 1.09
N PRO A 441 -31.55 19.12 0.13
CA PRO A 441 -32.89 19.60 -0.22
C PRO A 441 -33.92 19.48 0.91
N LEU A 442 -33.77 18.51 1.83
CA LEU A 442 -34.66 18.33 2.98
C LEU A 442 -34.04 18.80 4.32
N GLY A 443 -32.97 19.59 4.24
CA GLY A 443 -32.18 20.00 5.41
C GLY A 443 -31.25 18.90 5.93
N THR A 444 -30.36 19.30 6.83
CA THR A 444 -29.46 18.37 7.54
C THR A 444 -30.21 17.76 8.74
N PRO A 445 -30.14 16.44 8.99
CA PRO A 445 -29.41 15.39 8.27
C PRO A 445 -30.27 14.57 7.28
N ARG A 446 -31.52 15.01 7.01
CA ARG A 446 -32.55 14.20 6.36
C ARG A 446 -32.21 13.70 4.96
N LEU A 447 -31.64 14.57 4.12
CA LEU A 447 -31.21 14.19 2.79
C LEU A 447 -29.98 15.00 2.36
N LYS A 448 -28.89 14.31 2.05
CA LYS A 448 -27.66 14.87 1.49
C LYS A 448 -27.36 14.21 0.16
N VAL A 449 -27.16 15.01 -0.87
CA VAL A 449 -26.73 14.57 -2.20
C VAL A 449 -25.35 15.16 -2.47
N ASN A 450 -24.43 14.35 -2.95
CA ASN A 450 -23.09 14.75 -3.37
C ASN A 450 -22.81 14.15 -4.74
N SER A 451 -22.47 14.97 -5.73
CA SER A 451 -22.19 14.49 -7.08
C SER A 451 -21.03 15.28 -7.67
N TRP A 452 -20.25 14.66 -8.54
CA TRP A 452 -19.24 15.35 -9.32
C TRP A 452 -18.99 14.63 -10.64
N TYR A 453 -18.53 15.41 -11.61
CA TYR A 453 -18.04 14.93 -12.90
C TYR A 453 -16.65 15.50 -13.14
N GLU A 454 -15.76 14.68 -13.66
CA GLU A 454 -14.39 15.05 -14.00
C GLU A 454 -14.05 14.57 -15.41
N LEU A 455 -13.43 15.46 -16.17
CA LEU A 455 -12.78 15.18 -17.44
C LEU A 455 -11.27 15.38 -17.26
N GLN A 456 -10.48 14.42 -17.72
CA GLN A 456 -9.04 14.54 -17.84
C GLN A 456 -8.63 14.29 -19.27
N THR A 457 -7.74 15.12 -19.80
CA THR A 457 -7.07 14.90 -21.08
C THR A 457 -5.56 14.92 -20.88
N SER A 458 -4.85 14.13 -21.68
CA SER A 458 -3.39 14.05 -21.70
C SER A 458 -2.90 14.19 -23.13
N ASP A 459 -1.95 15.09 -23.34
CA ASP A 459 -1.16 15.17 -24.57
C ASP A 459 0.06 14.26 -24.42
N ALA A 460 0.36 13.45 -25.44
CA ALA A 460 1.39 12.40 -25.45
C ALA A 460 1.38 11.48 -24.20
N PRO A 461 0.30 10.69 -23.97
CA PRO A 461 0.24 9.79 -22.83
C PRO A 461 1.27 8.66 -22.95
N ALA A 462 1.96 8.35 -21.86
CA ALA A 462 2.79 7.16 -21.75
C ALA A 462 1.91 5.89 -21.78
N TYR A 463 2.12 5.03 -22.79
CA TYR A 463 1.34 3.80 -22.96
C TYR A 463 1.40 2.92 -21.72
N GLY A 464 0.27 2.29 -21.36
CA GLY A 464 0.14 1.49 -20.14
C GLY A 464 0.05 2.29 -18.82
N ALA A 465 0.65 3.48 -18.74
CA ALA A 465 0.75 4.29 -17.52
C ALA A 465 -0.28 5.43 -17.42
N SER A 466 -0.53 6.14 -18.52
CA SER A 466 -1.51 7.23 -18.60
C SER A 466 -2.53 7.01 -19.72
N LEU A 467 -3.54 7.88 -19.73
CA LEU A 467 -4.69 7.80 -20.63
C LEU A 467 -4.85 9.14 -21.32
N GLU A 468 -5.08 9.09 -22.63
CA GLU A 468 -5.35 10.24 -23.49
C GLU A 468 -6.58 11.00 -23.00
N GLU A 469 -7.67 10.27 -22.73
CA GLU A 469 -8.92 10.84 -22.23
C GLU A 469 -9.48 9.97 -21.11
N ARG A 470 -10.00 10.62 -20.05
CA ARG A 470 -10.68 9.93 -18.95
C ARG A 470 -11.85 10.73 -18.42
N HIS A 471 -13.00 10.08 -18.37
CA HIS A 471 -14.22 10.55 -17.72
C HIS A 471 -14.40 9.85 -16.39
N ARG A 472 -14.72 10.62 -15.35
CA ARG A 472 -15.12 10.07 -14.04
C ARG A 472 -16.39 10.74 -13.57
N PHE A 473 -17.34 9.93 -13.15
CA PHE A 473 -18.60 10.39 -12.57
C PHE A 473 -18.79 9.80 -11.18
N TYR A 474 -19.34 10.58 -10.27
CA TYR A 474 -19.76 10.14 -8.95
C TYR A 474 -21.11 10.75 -8.58
N ALA A 475 -21.94 9.93 -7.95
CA ALA A 475 -23.15 10.37 -7.27
C ALA A 475 -23.32 9.59 -5.97
N GLY A 476 -23.63 10.29 -4.88
CA GLY A 476 -23.88 9.74 -3.57
C GLY A 476 -25.09 10.39 -2.92
N VAL A 477 -25.92 9.57 -2.29
CA VAL A 477 -27.12 9.97 -1.56
C VAL A 477 -27.05 9.40 -0.16
N ALA A 478 -27.32 10.24 0.84
CA ALA A 478 -27.55 9.80 2.22
C ALA A 478 -28.93 10.30 2.66
N TRP A 479 -29.81 9.36 3.01
CA TRP A 479 -31.18 9.59 3.38
C TRP A 479 -31.44 9.10 4.80
N ASN A 480 -31.74 10.03 5.71
CA ASN A 480 -32.00 9.75 7.12
C ASN A 480 -33.33 10.42 7.51
N PRO A 481 -34.47 9.90 7.06
CA PRO A 481 -35.77 10.54 7.27
C PRO A 481 -36.13 10.64 8.77
N THR A 482 -35.62 9.70 9.56
CA THR A 482 -35.82 9.60 11.01
C THR A 482 -34.51 9.18 11.69
N ASP A 483 -34.49 9.20 13.02
CA ASP A 483 -33.36 8.69 13.81
C ASP A 483 -33.40 7.15 13.97
N ARG A 484 -34.42 6.48 13.40
CA ARG A 484 -34.64 5.03 13.53
C ARG A 484 -34.12 4.24 12.34
N PHE A 485 -33.94 4.85 11.18
CA PHE A 485 -33.35 4.20 10.03
C PHE A 485 -32.82 5.22 9.03
N GLY A 486 -31.88 4.76 8.21
CA GLY A 486 -31.36 5.52 7.10
C GLY A 486 -30.73 4.62 6.06
N ALA A 487 -30.50 5.21 4.89
CA ALA A 487 -29.89 4.54 3.77
C ALA A 487 -28.85 5.43 3.11
N THR A 488 -27.82 4.80 2.56
CA THR A 488 -26.80 5.45 1.73
C THR A 488 -26.66 4.68 0.43
N ALA A 489 -26.40 5.40 -0.66
CA ALA A 489 -26.08 4.80 -1.94
C ALA A 489 -25.01 5.67 -2.61
N ASN A 490 -23.94 5.05 -3.13
CA ASN A 490 -22.92 5.72 -3.90
C ASN A 490 -22.65 4.95 -5.20
N PHE A 491 -22.41 5.70 -6.26
CA PHE A 491 -22.11 5.22 -7.59
C PHE A 491 -20.88 5.98 -8.08
N ARG A 492 -19.88 5.26 -8.59
CA ARG A 492 -18.72 5.83 -9.24
C ARG A 492 -18.47 5.09 -10.55
N LEU A 493 -18.31 5.84 -11.62
CA LEU A 493 -18.05 5.33 -12.97
C LEU A 493 -16.77 5.98 -13.49
N THR A 494 -15.94 5.19 -14.15
CA THR A 494 -14.76 5.65 -14.89
C THR A 494 -14.78 5.03 -16.28
N ASP A 495 -14.60 5.83 -17.34
CA ASP A 495 -14.33 5.39 -18.72
C ASP A 495 -13.09 6.15 -19.17
N GLY A 496 -12.08 5.44 -19.63
CA GLY A 496 -10.82 6.02 -20.08
C GLY A 496 -10.29 5.31 -21.31
N ARG A 497 -9.57 6.06 -22.16
CA ARG A 497 -9.12 5.60 -23.47
C ARG A 497 -7.73 6.09 -23.80
N ASN A 498 -7.04 5.33 -24.64
CA ASN A 498 -5.84 5.72 -25.36
C ASN A 498 -5.95 5.05 -26.74
N SER A 499 -6.04 5.84 -27.82
CA SER A 499 -6.29 5.32 -29.17
C SER A 499 -5.23 5.70 -30.20
N ASN A 500 -4.16 6.35 -29.77
CA ASN A 500 -3.18 6.97 -30.66
C ASN A 500 -1.74 6.64 -30.23
N PHE A 501 -1.50 5.41 -29.79
CA PHE A 501 -0.13 4.96 -29.51
C PHE A 501 0.42 4.18 -30.70
N ASP A 502 1.29 4.83 -31.47
CA ASP A 502 2.09 4.19 -32.52
C ASP A 502 3.48 3.87 -31.95
N ARG A 503 3.98 2.65 -32.17
CA ARG A 503 5.36 2.28 -31.84
C ARG A 503 6.19 2.32 -33.11
N ALA A 504 7.33 3.02 -33.10
CA ALA A 504 8.25 3.01 -34.24
C ALA A 504 8.66 1.57 -34.61
N GLY A 505 8.60 1.25 -35.91
CA GLY A 505 8.80 -0.11 -36.44
C GLY A 505 7.53 -0.95 -36.53
N TRP A 506 6.43 -0.51 -35.92
CA TRP A 506 5.14 -1.19 -35.95
C TRP A 506 4.16 -0.34 -36.76
N ASN A 507 3.65 -0.86 -37.88
CA ASN A 507 2.76 -0.10 -38.77
C ASN A 507 1.31 0.04 -38.23
N ARG A 508 1.10 -0.03 -36.91
CA ARG A 508 -0.23 -0.10 -36.28
C ARG A 508 -0.26 0.61 -34.92
N SER A 509 -1.39 1.26 -34.64
CA SER A 509 -1.70 1.86 -33.35
C SER A 509 -2.22 0.81 -32.37
N LEU A 510 -1.87 0.93 -31.08
CA LEU A 510 -2.38 0.09 -30.01
C LEU A 510 -3.48 0.80 -29.23
N ASP A 511 -4.70 0.26 -29.28
CA ASP A 511 -5.83 0.80 -28.54
C ASP A 511 -5.90 0.24 -27.12
N ARG A 512 -6.38 1.09 -26.20
CA ARG A 512 -6.65 0.71 -24.81
C ARG A 512 -7.89 1.41 -24.29
N ARG A 513 -8.80 0.66 -23.69
CA ARG A 513 -10.00 1.16 -23.03
C ARG A 513 -10.15 0.57 -21.64
N GLN A 514 -10.32 1.43 -20.64
CA GLN A 514 -10.55 1.06 -19.25
C GLN A 514 -11.93 1.54 -18.79
N GLN A 515 -12.70 0.63 -18.18
CA GLN A 515 -13.96 0.93 -17.51
C GLN A 515 -13.96 0.42 -16.08
N GLN A 516 -14.43 1.24 -15.15
CA GLN A 516 -14.61 0.85 -13.76
C GLN A 516 -15.94 1.33 -13.22
N GLU A 517 -16.65 0.43 -12.53
CA GLU A 517 -17.92 0.68 -11.87
C GLU A 517 -17.77 0.30 -10.39
N ASP A 518 -18.10 1.21 -9.49
CA ASP A 518 -18.11 1.00 -8.05
C ASP A 518 -19.46 1.48 -7.50
N VAL A 519 -20.24 0.55 -6.98
CA VAL A 519 -21.58 0.78 -6.43
C VAL A 519 -21.62 0.27 -5.01
N THR A 520 -22.02 1.14 -4.08
CA THR A 520 -22.19 0.77 -2.68
C THR A 520 -23.55 1.21 -2.19
N ALA A 521 -24.24 0.36 -1.46
CA ALA A 521 -25.51 0.65 -0.83
C ALA A 521 -25.48 0.18 0.62
N GLY A 522 -25.88 1.04 1.54
CA GLY A 522 -25.95 0.75 2.96
C GLY A 522 -27.33 1.07 3.51
N PHE A 523 -27.79 0.25 4.43
CA PHE A 523 -29.01 0.47 5.19
C PHE A 523 -28.71 0.20 6.66
N TRP A 524 -29.13 1.11 7.53
CA TRP A 524 -29.06 0.93 8.98
C TRP A 524 -30.44 1.15 9.58
N ALA A 525 -30.76 0.39 10.63
CA ALA A 525 -32.01 0.52 11.35
C ALA A 525 -31.85 0.20 12.84
N GLN A 526 -32.49 1.02 13.66
CA GLN A 526 -32.73 0.81 15.08
C GLN A 526 -34.13 0.20 15.24
N LEU A 527 -34.22 -1.12 15.08
CA LEU A 527 -35.50 -1.86 15.07
C LEU A 527 -36.26 -1.71 16.40
N THR A 528 -35.54 -1.65 17.50
CA THR A 528 -36.03 -1.33 18.86
C THR A 528 -34.97 -0.51 19.59
N ASP A 529 -35.23 -0.02 20.80
CA ASP A 529 -34.19 0.65 21.62
C ASP A 529 -33.01 -0.25 21.98
N SER A 530 -33.17 -1.57 21.82
CA SER A 530 -32.17 -2.58 22.15
C SER A 530 -31.53 -3.27 20.94
N VAL A 531 -32.08 -3.11 19.74
CA VAL A 531 -31.64 -3.82 18.54
C VAL A 531 -31.28 -2.83 17.44
N SER A 532 -30.04 -2.90 16.98
CA SER A 532 -29.56 -2.20 15.79
C SER A 532 -29.06 -3.20 14.74
N THR A 533 -29.29 -2.88 13.47
CA THR A 533 -28.93 -3.72 12.34
C THR A 533 -28.39 -2.89 11.20
N ASN A 534 -27.39 -3.41 10.50
CA ASN A 534 -26.84 -2.84 9.29
C ASN A 534 -26.80 -3.89 8.17
N LEU A 535 -27.10 -3.45 6.95
CA LEU A 535 -26.96 -4.23 5.73
C LEU A 535 -26.16 -3.39 4.74
N TYR A 536 -25.12 -3.96 4.18
CA TYR A 536 -24.26 -3.32 3.21
C TYR A 536 -24.08 -4.22 1.99
N TYR A 537 -24.19 -3.61 0.82
CA TYR A 537 -23.89 -4.24 -0.46
C TYR A 537 -22.86 -3.40 -1.21
N GLY A 538 -21.81 -4.05 -1.70
CA GLY A 538 -20.80 -3.49 -2.58
C GLY A 538 -20.76 -4.26 -3.88
N PHE A 539 -20.60 -3.55 -4.99
CA PHE A 539 -20.34 -4.09 -6.31
C PHE A 539 -19.20 -3.34 -6.95
N LEU A 540 -18.19 -4.08 -7.39
CA LEU A 540 -17.07 -3.55 -8.15
C LEU A 540 -16.97 -4.31 -9.46
N ARG A 541 -16.83 -3.58 -10.57
CA ARG A 541 -16.49 -4.13 -11.88
C ARG A 541 -15.31 -3.35 -12.44
N SER A 542 -14.29 -4.08 -12.89
CA SER A 542 -13.22 -3.56 -13.73
C SER A 542 -13.24 -4.27 -15.07
N ASP A 543 -13.14 -3.52 -16.14
CA ASP A 543 -13.12 -4.00 -17.52
C ASP A 543 -11.98 -3.27 -18.21
N LEU A 544 -10.98 -4.00 -18.69
CA LEU A 544 -9.88 -3.48 -19.48
C LEU A 544 -9.93 -4.20 -20.81
N ARG A 545 -9.95 -3.44 -21.89
CA ARG A 545 -9.75 -3.96 -23.24
C ARG A 545 -8.54 -3.30 -23.84
N GLN A 546 -7.65 -4.08 -24.41
CA GLN A 546 -6.38 -3.57 -24.88
C GLN A 546 -5.87 -4.43 -26.03
N ASP A 547 -5.30 -3.78 -27.03
CA ASP A 547 -4.56 -4.47 -28.06
C ASP A 547 -3.21 -4.94 -27.48
N LEU A 548 -2.91 -6.22 -27.64
CA LEU A 548 -1.71 -6.85 -27.13
C LEU A 548 -0.93 -7.49 -28.26
N THR A 549 0.38 -7.55 -28.07
CA THR A 549 1.24 -8.33 -28.95
C THR A 549 1.98 -9.39 -28.16
N TYR A 550 2.01 -10.60 -28.71
CA TYR A 550 2.76 -11.74 -28.20
C TYR A 550 3.92 -12.05 -29.14
N GLY A 551 5.02 -12.61 -28.63
CA GLY A 551 6.18 -12.99 -29.44
C GLY A 551 7.40 -12.07 -29.28
N PHE A 552 8.39 -12.23 -30.18
CA PHE A 552 9.70 -11.56 -30.09
C PHE A 552 10.04 -10.84 -31.41
N GLY A 553 10.40 -9.56 -31.30
CA GLY A 553 10.84 -8.73 -32.43
C GLY A 553 9.76 -7.78 -32.96
N ALA A 554 10.19 -6.77 -33.73
CA ALA A 554 9.32 -5.82 -34.43
C ALA A 554 8.97 -6.30 -35.86
N GLU A 555 9.52 -7.45 -36.28
CA GLU A 555 9.21 -8.06 -37.58
C GLU A 555 7.93 -8.90 -37.44
N ASP A 556 6.97 -8.67 -38.35
CA ASP A 556 5.63 -9.29 -38.35
C ASP A 556 5.68 -10.84 -38.34
N ASP A 557 6.82 -11.45 -38.68
CA ASP A 557 6.95 -12.89 -38.85
C ASP A 557 6.98 -13.66 -37.51
N ASN A 558 7.36 -13.05 -36.38
CA ASN A 558 7.45 -13.73 -35.06
C ASN A 558 6.60 -13.09 -33.96
N SER A 559 5.62 -12.25 -34.34
CA SER A 559 4.75 -11.56 -33.40
C SER A 559 3.26 -11.75 -33.74
N LEU A 560 2.44 -12.07 -32.73
CA LEU A 560 1.00 -12.22 -32.85
C LEU A 560 0.31 -10.99 -32.31
N PHE A 561 -0.40 -10.30 -33.17
CA PHE A 561 -1.22 -9.17 -32.78
C PHE A 561 -2.64 -9.63 -32.42
N ASP A 562 -3.08 -9.28 -31.22
CA ASP A 562 -4.42 -9.59 -30.73
C ASP A 562 -5.13 -8.31 -30.32
N SER A 563 -6.21 -7.99 -31.02
CA SER A 563 -6.99 -6.77 -30.80
C SER A 563 -8.11 -6.98 -29.79
N ASP A 564 -8.42 -5.95 -28.99
CA ASP A 564 -9.55 -5.94 -28.03
C ASP A 564 -9.47 -7.07 -26.97
N VAL A 565 -8.26 -7.46 -26.54
CA VAL A 565 -8.07 -8.48 -25.50
C VAL A 565 -8.73 -8.03 -24.20
N ASP A 566 -9.64 -8.84 -23.66
CA ASP A 566 -10.43 -8.45 -22.49
C ASP A 566 -9.91 -9.06 -21.19
N TYR A 567 -9.69 -8.18 -20.21
CA TYR A 567 -9.59 -8.53 -18.80
C TYR A 567 -10.80 -7.98 -18.06
N ARG A 568 -11.51 -8.85 -17.35
CA ARG A 568 -12.68 -8.46 -16.56
C ARG A 568 -12.61 -9.02 -15.16
N GLN A 569 -12.91 -8.18 -14.18
CA GLN A 569 -13.11 -8.56 -12.79
C GLN A 569 -14.46 -8.04 -12.29
N ARG A 570 -15.17 -8.87 -11.54
CA ARG A 570 -16.40 -8.51 -10.81
C ARG A 570 -16.30 -8.97 -9.38
N VAL A 571 -16.73 -8.14 -8.44
CA VAL A 571 -16.77 -8.45 -7.02
C VAL A 571 -18.11 -8.01 -6.46
N HIS A 572 -18.79 -8.92 -5.76
CA HIS A 572 -19.97 -8.63 -4.97
C HIS A 572 -19.61 -8.86 -3.51
N THR A 573 -19.94 -7.89 -2.65
CA THR A 573 -19.76 -7.99 -1.20
C THR A 573 -21.10 -7.73 -0.54
N LEU A 574 -21.51 -8.65 0.32
CA LEU A 574 -22.70 -8.49 1.17
C LEU A 574 -22.25 -8.61 2.62
N THR A 575 -22.59 -7.63 3.44
CA THR A 575 -22.31 -7.65 4.88
C THR A 575 -23.58 -7.34 5.65
N PHE A 576 -23.88 -8.17 6.63
CA PHE A 576 -24.96 -7.96 7.57
C PHE A 576 -24.38 -7.96 8.98
N SER A 577 -24.77 -6.98 9.80
CA SER A 577 -24.41 -6.97 11.21
C SER A 577 -25.60 -6.58 12.07
N THR A 578 -25.66 -7.15 13.27
CA THR A 578 -26.66 -6.77 14.26
C THR A 578 -26.06 -6.76 15.66
N SER A 579 -26.48 -5.77 16.45
CA SER A 579 -26.15 -5.64 17.86
C SER A 579 -27.44 -5.65 18.66
N TRP A 580 -27.53 -6.54 19.64
CA TRP A 580 -28.72 -6.70 20.46
C TRP A 580 -28.36 -6.64 21.95
N GLN A 581 -28.90 -5.62 22.62
CA GLN A 581 -28.88 -5.49 24.07
C GLN A 581 -29.99 -6.35 24.70
N LEU A 582 -29.71 -7.64 24.91
CA LEU A 582 -30.67 -8.59 25.50
C LEU A 582 -31.18 -8.14 26.89
N ARG A 583 -30.28 -7.59 27.71
CA ARG A 583 -30.55 -7.00 29.04
C ARG A 583 -29.55 -5.88 29.30
N GLU A 584 -29.76 -5.04 30.31
CA GLU A 584 -28.82 -3.95 30.66
C GLU A 584 -27.34 -4.37 30.81
N ARG A 585 -27.09 -5.63 31.19
CA ARG A 585 -25.75 -6.20 31.42
C ARG A 585 -25.36 -7.30 30.44
N LEU A 586 -26.11 -7.48 29.34
CA LEU A 586 -25.89 -8.55 28.37
C LEU A 586 -26.13 -8.05 26.96
N ARG A 587 -25.10 -8.13 26.13
CA ARG A 587 -25.12 -7.70 24.72
C ARG A 587 -24.63 -8.84 23.84
N THR A 588 -25.28 -9.01 22.69
CA THR A 588 -24.84 -9.91 21.62
C THR A 588 -24.50 -9.12 20.36
N LEU A 589 -23.52 -9.63 19.62
CA LEU A 589 -23.06 -9.12 18.34
C LEU A 589 -23.12 -10.28 17.34
N PHE A 590 -23.62 -10.02 16.14
CA PHE A 590 -23.62 -10.95 15.03
C PHE A 590 -23.14 -10.22 13.78
N GLU A 591 -22.26 -10.84 13.03
CA GLU A 591 -21.78 -10.37 11.73
C GLU A 591 -21.76 -11.54 10.75
N ALA A 592 -22.19 -11.28 9.52
CA ALA A 592 -22.07 -12.20 8.40
C ALA A 592 -21.55 -11.44 7.18
N ARG A 593 -20.56 -12.02 6.50
CA ARG A 593 -19.99 -11.52 5.25
C ARG A 593 -20.04 -12.59 4.18
N TYR A 594 -20.36 -12.18 2.96
CA TYR A 594 -20.33 -13.01 1.77
C TYR A 594 -19.70 -12.21 0.65
N ILE A 595 -18.60 -12.70 0.09
CA ILE A 595 -17.89 -12.08 -1.03
C ILE A 595 -17.87 -13.09 -2.16
N ARG A 596 -18.24 -12.66 -3.37
CA ARG A 596 -18.06 -13.44 -4.59
C ARG A 596 -17.27 -12.61 -5.59
N SER A 597 -16.13 -13.12 -6.02
CA SER A 597 -15.32 -12.51 -7.06
C SER A 597 -15.20 -13.44 -8.26
N ARG A 598 -15.26 -12.87 -9.46
CA ARG A 598 -14.89 -13.57 -10.69
C ARG A 598 -13.96 -12.70 -11.51
N SER A 599 -12.88 -13.27 -12.01
CA SER A 599 -12.00 -12.61 -12.97
C SER A 599 -11.56 -13.56 -14.07
N TYR A 600 -11.24 -13.01 -15.23
CA TYR A 600 -10.61 -13.75 -16.32
C TYR A 600 -9.84 -12.77 -17.23
N PHE A 601 -8.84 -13.31 -17.91
CA PHE A 601 -8.12 -12.69 -19.03
C PHE A 601 -8.35 -13.55 -20.27
N ASN A 602 -8.78 -12.97 -21.38
CA ASN A 602 -9.25 -13.73 -22.53
C ASN A 602 -8.67 -13.17 -23.84
N PRO A 603 -7.48 -13.65 -24.23
CA PRO A 603 -6.93 -13.41 -25.56
C PRO A 603 -7.74 -14.17 -26.62
N GLY A 604 -7.76 -13.65 -27.84
CA GLY A 604 -8.64 -14.09 -28.93
C GLY A 604 -7.95 -14.27 -30.28
N PHE A 605 -6.61 -14.27 -30.33
CA PHE A 605 -5.88 -14.50 -31.58
C PHE A 605 -6.21 -15.88 -32.19
N LEU A 606 -6.28 -15.91 -33.53
CA LEU A 606 -6.58 -17.14 -34.27
C LEU A 606 -5.40 -18.11 -34.20
N PRO A 607 -5.64 -19.42 -34.30
CA PRO A 607 -4.55 -20.39 -34.42
C PRO A 607 -3.64 -20.03 -35.59
N GLU A 608 -2.35 -19.84 -35.31
CA GLU A 608 -1.33 -19.44 -36.27
C GLU A 608 -0.09 -20.31 -36.10
N ASN A 609 0.75 -20.40 -37.14
CA ASN A 609 2.00 -21.15 -37.08
C ASN A 609 3.14 -20.15 -37.28
N LEU A 610 3.84 -19.83 -36.20
CA LEU A 610 4.95 -18.89 -36.26
C LEU A 610 6.24 -19.62 -36.70
N PRO A 611 7.07 -19.03 -37.57
CA PRO A 611 8.27 -19.66 -38.13
C PRO A 611 9.26 -20.22 -37.10
N ASN A 612 9.39 -19.56 -35.94
CA ASN A 612 10.35 -19.91 -34.86
C ASN A 612 9.67 -20.27 -33.52
N VAL A 613 8.37 -20.54 -33.52
CA VAL A 613 7.63 -20.93 -32.29
C VAL A 613 6.74 -22.14 -32.55
N GLY A 614 6.28 -22.33 -33.79
CA GLY A 614 5.35 -23.39 -34.15
C GLY A 614 3.88 -23.00 -33.98
N PRO A 615 2.96 -23.98 -33.91
CA PRO A 615 1.52 -23.74 -33.82
C PRO A 615 1.16 -23.15 -32.45
N VAL A 616 0.47 -22.02 -32.47
CA VAL A 616 0.04 -21.25 -31.30
C VAL A 616 -1.45 -21.00 -31.38
N ASP A 617 -2.16 -21.10 -30.25
CA ASP A 617 -3.58 -20.75 -30.16
C ASP A 617 -3.95 -20.17 -28.79
N ALA A 618 -5.05 -19.44 -28.75
CA ALA A 618 -5.56 -18.78 -27.55
C ALA A 618 -6.65 -19.58 -26.80
N SER A 619 -7.01 -20.78 -27.27
CA SER A 619 -8.27 -21.45 -26.92
C SER A 619 -8.39 -21.78 -25.42
N ASP A 620 -7.27 -22.15 -24.79
CA ASP A 620 -7.23 -22.54 -23.38
C ASP A 620 -6.76 -21.42 -22.44
N LEU A 621 -6.21 -20.32 -22.96
CA LEU A 621 -5.59 -19.25 -22.16
C LEU A 621 -6.58 -18.57 -21.19
N ARG A 622 -7.85 -18.48 -21.58
CA ARG A 622 -8.90 -17.98 -20.69
C ARG A 622 -9.10 -18.89 -19.48
N SER A 623 -9.16 -20.20 -19.69
CA SER A 623 -9.41 -21.16 -18.62
C SER A 623 -8.30 -21.15 -17.56
N LEU A 624 -7.05 -20.91 -17.98
CA LEU A 624 -5.88 -20.83 -17.10
C LEU A 624 -5.88 -19.59 -16.19
N SER A 625 -6.53 -18.51 -16.58
CA SER A 625 -6.58 -17.25 -15.82
C SER A 625 -7.91 -17.03 -15.08
N GLU A 626 -8.88 -17.92 -15.28
CA GLU A 626 -10.21 -17.76 -14.69
C GLU A 626 -10.16 -18.07 -13.19
N LEU A 627 -10.61 -17.11 -12.39
CA LEU A 627 -10.77 -17.25 -10.95
C LEU A 627 -12.23 -17.02 -10.58
N GLU A 628 -12.81 -17.93 -9.79
CA GLU A 628 -14.12 -17.75 -9.18
C GLU A 628 -14.03 -18.00 -7.68
N ILE A 629 -13.85 -16.92 -6.92
CA ILE A 629 -13.63 -16.96 -5.48
C ILE A 629 -14.94 -16.71 -4.74
N VAL A 630 -15.21 -17.53 -3.73
CA VAL A 630 -16.24 -17.29 -2.72
C VAL A 630 -15.57 -17.22 -1.36
N GLN A 631 -15.88 -16.17 -0.60
CA GLN A 631 -15.47 -16.06 0.80
C GLN A 631 -16.70 -15.87 1.67
N MET A 632 -16.76 -16.64 2.74
CA MET A 632 -17.79 -16.54 3.76
C MET A 632 -17.14 -16.22 5.09
N GLY A 633 -17.77 -15.35 5.87
CA GLY A 633 -17.33 -15.10 7.23
C GLY A 633 -18.51 -14.91 8.16
N LEU A 634 -18.37 -15.42 9.37
CA LEU A 634 -19.36 -15.37 10.43
C LEU A 634 -18.69 -14.93 11.72
N GLY A 635 -19.26 -13.95 12.39
CA GLY A 635 -18.78 -13.43 13.67
C GLY A 635 -19.90 -13.45 14.71
N LEU A 636 -19.61 -13.99 15.90
CA LEU A 636 -20.49 -13.99 17.05
C LEU A 636 -19.76 -13.38 18.25
N GLY A 637 -20.42 -12.47 18.94
CA GLY A 637 -19.91 -11.86 20.17
C GLY A 637 -20.95 -11.87 21.27
N LEU A 638 -20.50 -12.13 22.49
CA LEU A 638 -21.28 -12.02 23.71
C LEU A 638 -20.48 -11.17 24.70
N GLU A 639 -21.08 -10.11 25.22
CA GLU A 639 -20.48 -9.25 26.23
C GLU A 639 -21.42 -9.16 27.43
N TRP A 640 -20.88 -9.37 28.63
CA TRP A 640 -21.69 -9.29 29.85
C TRP A 640 -20.94 -8.68 31.03
N THR A 641 -21.69 -8.02 31.91
CA THR A 641 -21.16 -7.41 33.13
C THR A 641 -21.54 -8.26 34.34
N LEU A 642 -20.56 -8.93 34.95
CA LEU A 642 -20.77 -9.75 36.16
C LEU A 642 -21.09 -8.87 37.37
N ALA A 643 -20.29 -7.82 37.58
CA ALA A 643 -20.40 -6.89 38.69
C ALA A 643 -19.85 -5.51 38.27
N LYS A 644 -20.03 -4.49 39.11
CA LYS A 644 -19.55 -3.13 38.78
C LYS A 644 -18.04 -3.15 38.49
N GLY A 645 -17.70 -2.77 37.25
CA GLY A 645 -16.33 -2.77 36.73
C GLY A 645 -15.74 -4.14 36.43
N TRP A 646 -16.53 -5.22 36.38
CA TRP A 646 -16.11 -6.53 35.89
C TRP A 646 -16.92 -6.89 34.64
N ASN A 647 -16.24 -6.95 33.50
CA ASN A 647 -16.83 -7.29 32.22
C ASN A 647 -16.21 -8.58 31.70
N CYS A 648 -16.98 -9.38 31.01
CA CYS A 648 -16.52 -10.58 30.34
C CYS A 648 -16.97 -10.54 28.89
N SER A 649 -16.21 -11.16 28.01
CA SER A 649 -16.60 -11.35 26.62
C SER A 649 -16.25 -12.74 26.11
N ALA A 650 -17.08 -13.23 25.20
CA ALA A 650 -16.83 -14.39 24.38
C ALA A 650 -16.99 -13.96 22.92
N ARG A 651 -16.02 -14.30 22.06
CA ARG A 651 -16.07 -14.05 20.63
C ARG A 651 -15.75 -15.33 19.87
N PHE A 652 -16.44 -15.50 18.76
CA PHE A 652 -16.20 -16.54 17.78
C PHE A 652 -16.16 -15.90 16.40
N SER A 653 -15.21 -16.29 15.57
CA SER A 653 -15.27 -16.02 14.14
C SER A 653 -14.92 -17.26 13.34
N HIS A 654 -15.54 -17.39 12.18
CA HIS A 654 -15.23 -18.41 11.19
C HIS A 654 -15.11 -17.74 9.84
N ASP A 655 -14.00 -17.98 9.16
CA ASP A 655 -13.69 -17.44 7.86
C ASP A 655 -13.34 -18.59 6.92
N ASP A 656 -13.94 -18.60 5.74
CA ASP A 656 -13.87 -19.67 4.75
C ASP A 656 -13.55 -19.07 3.38
N TYR A 657 -12.63 -19.71 2.67
CA TYR A 657 -12.17 -19.33 1.34
C TYR A 657 -12.29 -20.53 0.41
N GLU A 658 -13.01 -20.36 -0.69
CA GLU A 658 -13.20 -21.36 -1.75
C GLU A 658 -12.86 -20.73 -3.11
N ASP A 659 -11.97 -21.36 -3.88
CA ASP A 659 -11.84 -21.13 -5.33
C ASP A 659 -12.61 -22.24 -6.07
N ARG A 660 -13.66 -21.85 -6.79
CA ARG A 660 -14.57 -22.80 -7.45
C ARG A 660 -13.98 -23.46 -8.69
N ASN A 661 -12.88 -22.93 -9.20
CA ASN A 661 -12.20 -23.49 -10.37
C ASN A 661 -11.10 -24.48 -9.99
N ASN A 662 -10.51 -24.34 -8.79
CA ASN A 662 -9.49 -25.26 -8.27
C ASN A 662 -9.47 -25.22 -6.74
N SER A 663 -9.14 -26.33 -6.09
CA SER A 663 -9.09 -26.39 -4.63
C SER A 663 -7.70 -26.10 -4.03
N HIS A 664 -6.76 -25.53 -4.80
CA HIS A 664 -5.38 -25.36 -4.33
C HIS A 664 -5.24 -24.34 -3.22
N PHE A 665 -6.19 -23.40 -3.11
CA PHE A 665 -6.19 -22.30 -2.15
C PHE A 665 -7.33 -22.37 -1.14
N ASP A 666 -8.11 -23.45 -1.17
CA ASP A 666 -9.24 -23.63 -0.27
C ASP A 666 -8.76 -23.79 1.17
N GLY A 667 -9.48 -23.16 2.10
CA GLY A 667 -9.17 -23.29 3.51
C GLY A 667 -10.10 -22.48 4.40
N ALA A 668 -10.03 -22.79 5.69
CA ALA A 668 -10.87 -22.16 6.70
C ALA A 668 -10.12 -21.91 7.99
N ALA A 669 -10.49 -20.84 8.69
CA ALA A 669 -10.00 -20.51 10.01
C ALA A 669 -11.15 -20.26 10.98
N GLN A 670 -11.03 -20.76 12.19
CA GLN A 670 -11.95 -20.53 13.30
C GLN A 670 -11.19 -19.96 14.49
N LEU A 671 -11.72 -18.88 15.05
CA LEU A 671 -11.13 -18.20 16.18
C LEU A 671 -12.12 -18.16 17.34
N TYR A 672 -11.65 -18.49 18.53
CA TYR A 672 -12.42 -18.42 19.76
C TYR A 672 -11.65 -17.53 20.74
N MET A 673 -12.33 -16.59 21.38
CA MET A 673 -11.71 -15.71 22.37
C MET A 673 -12.62 -15.58 23.59
N LEU A 674 -12.05 -15.80 24.78
CA LEU A 674 -12.69 -15.53 26.06
C LEU A 674 -11.86 -14.50 26.81
N SER A 675 -12.49 -13.47 27.37
CA SER A 675 -11.78 -12.47 28.16
C SER A 675 -12.57 -12.00 29.39
N VAL A 676 -11.83 -11.58 30.40
CA VAL A 676 -12.32 -10.93 31.62
C VAL A 676 -11.56 -9.64 31.82
N ALA A 677 -12.29 -8.54 31.90
CA ALA A 677 -11.77 -7.20 32.13
C ALA A 677 -12.23 -6.63 33.47
N ARG A 678 -11.28 -6.01 34.18
CA ARG A 678 -11.51 -5.25 35.41
C ARG A 678 -11.25 -3.77 35.14
N SER A 679 -12.22 -2.91 35.43
CA SER A 679 -12.13 -1.45 35.34
C SER A 679 -12.27 -0.81 36.72
N TRP A 680 -11.44 0.19 37.04
CA TRP A 680 -11.47 0.93 38.32
C TRP A 680 -10.95 2.37 38.20
#